data_AF-A0A8J6S355-F1
#
_entry.id   AF-A0A8J6S355-F1
#
_cell.length_a   1.000
_cell.length_b   1.000
_cell.length_c   1.000
_cell.angle_alpha   90.00
_cell.angle_beta   90.00
_cell.angle_gamma   90.00
#
_symmetry.space_group_name_H-M   'P 1'
#
loop_
_entity.id
_entity.type
_entity.pdbx_description
1 polymer ?
#
loop_
_entity_poly.entity_id
_entity_poly.type
_entity_poly.pdbx_seq_one_letter_code
_entity_poly.pdbx_strand_id
1 'polypeptide(L)'
;MVVLSSFRNALTIGGATSSGKITLADDTSFLSQVTLQAGSIDTAGFEILGSGRAIALLANQDIITGNITNPAGNITLTSNGTIDTTAGRINSSYSSGSGYGYGYSSGNGGAIAFTAQDNILAGDIISNSINGSGGNISLTSQTAAVESRDLTATGTTNGGDITISAITRITAGKINSSASTGNGGNVILDPENDISVSFINAQGGSRGTGGIVDITTGRFFRATDTFTDTNGQQASISNAGGAGGNAITIRHGGNNITPFIVGDAGTNGTRGVITTGSDNSIIPTQSFLDSYSQGTAPSEIKIITASPPPSPPPDPQPDPQPDPQPAQPDQKPILQPDPQPSTAPNSAPDEATPPEENESPQLSLFTTIPPAEVDTLLVDLEESSTRSFEQYIGESADTPVKTLTEARDILLSIEKATGIKPALIYINFVPATGTPKAAADKTISLPISPQSDVIWQFNAQGLALNQVSQQQVATPPVNRPAQNNDQLELVVVPAKGSAIRKRVEGATREQVMKVAKTFRGEITNVRNARGYQASSQQLYQWMVAPLEAELQARGMQNLVFMMDAGLRSLPMAALHDGQKFLIEKYSIGTMPSLSLTDTRYVDIKNTQVLAMGMSKFAELNPLPGVPVELSIITQKLWKGKSFLNEKFTLDNLKAQRRLVPYGIVHLATHGEFKPGSVENSYIQLWDTKLRLNQLRQLGWNDPPVELLVLSACRTALGDEQAELGFAGLAVLAGAKSAVASLWSVSDEGTQGLMADFYAQLKKAPIKAEALRQAQVAMLKGQVRLEGGQLLLPTGNLPLPPELANLENQELTHPYYWAAFTMIGNPW
;
A
#
# COMPACT_ATOMS: atom_id res chain seq x y z
N MET A 1 -16.45 16.89 36.13
CA MET A 1 -16.54 17.87 35.03
C MET A 1 -15.46 18.94 35.17
N VAL A 2 -14.39 18.84 34.38
CA VAL A 2 -13.36 19.88 34.27
C VAL A 2 -13.75 20.86 33.16
N VAL A 3 -13.95 22.14 33.49
CA VAL A 3 -14.27 23.19 32.52
C VAL A 3 -13.00 23.99 32.20
N LEU A 4 -12.47 23.83 30.98
CA LEU A 4 -11.34 24.63 30.51
C LEU A 4 -11.88 25.99 29.99
N SER A 5 -11.42 27.08 30.60
CA SER A 5 -12.05 28.41 30.54
C SER A 5 -11.92 29.15 29.20
N SER A 6 -12.66 30.24 29.08
CA SER A 6 -12.99 31.04 27.89
C SER A 6 -11.78 31.72 27.20
N PHE A 7 -11.01 30.98 26.43
CA PHE A 7 -10.08 31.59 25.46
C PHE A 7 -10.87 32.07 24.24
N ARG A 8 -10.62 33.32 23.77
CA ARG A 8 -11.18 33.79 22.48
C ARG A 8 -10.58 33.05 21.26
N ASN A 9 -9.50 32.27 21.46
CA ASN A 9 -8.71 31.62 20.42
C ASN A 9 -8.84 30.07 20.49
N ALA A 10 -8.41 29.38 19.43
CA ALA A 10 -8.34 27.92 19.37
C ALA A 10 -7.35 27.35 20.42
N LEU A 11 -7.72 26.25 21.08
CA LEU A 11 -6.92 25.55 22.07
C LEU A 11 -6.31 24.30 21.46
N THR A 12 -4.99 24.16 21.49
CA THR A 12 -4.31 22.92 21.12
C THR A 12 -3.69 22.29 22.37
N ILE A 13 -3.98 21.03 22.63
CA ILE A 13 -3.47 20.27 23.77
C ILE A 13 -2.61 19.12 23.25
N GLY A 14 -1.39 19.03 23.76
CA GLY A 14 -0.40 18.06 23.31
C GLY A 14 0.46 18.57 22.13
N GLY A 15 1.49 17.80 21.78
CA GLY A 15 2.42 18.14 20.70
C GLY A 15 2.27 17.19 19.53
N ALA A 16 2.31 17.72 18.30
CA ALA A 16 2.20 16.94 17.06
C ALA A 16 3.24 15.81 16.92
N THR A 17 4.38 15.92 17.64
CA THR A 17 5.49 14.96 17.66
C THR A 17 5.58 14.14 18.95
N SER A 18 4.58 14.25 19.84
CA SER A 18 4.61 13.53 21.11
C SER A 18 4.27 12.04 20.90
N SER A 19 5.07 11.13 21.48
CA SER A 19 4.72 9.70 21.62
C SER A 19 3.80 9.43 22.82
N GLY A 20 3.47 10.49 23.57
CA GLY A 20 2.66 10.41 24.78
C GLY A 20 1.21 10.05 24.45
N LYS A 21 0.52 9.54 25.46
CA LYS A 21 -0.90 9.22 25.41
C LYS A 21 -1.70 10.36 26.05
N ILE A 22 -2.74 10.86 25.39
CA ILE A 22 -3.73 11.72 26.03
C ILE A 22 -4.83 10.83 26.58
N THR A 23 -5.09 10.93 27.88
CA THR A 23 -6.27 10.33 28.53
C THR A 23 -7.09 11.39 29.24
N LEU A 24 -8.39 11.16 29.38
CA LEU A 24 -9.23 11.93 30.28
C LEU A 24 -9.31 11.24 31.64
N ALA A 25 -9.46 12.03 32.70
CA ALA A 25 -9.68 11.54 34.07
C ALA A 25 -11.14 11.72 34.53
N ASP A 26 -11.92 12.50 33.78
CA ASP A 26 -13.33 12.82 34.03
C ASP A 26 -13.94 13.40 32.74
N ASP A 27 -15.26 13.53 32.69
CA ASP A 27 -15.98 14.21 31.60
C ASP A 27 -15.45 15.64 31.44
N THR A 28 -15.18 16.01 30.19
CA THR A 28 -14.44 17.24 29.86
C THR A 28 -15.20 18.11 28.89
N SER A 29 -15.36 19.39 29.22
CA SER A 29 -16.07 20.36 28.38
C SER A 29 -15.13 21.40 27.78
N PHE A 30 -15.22 21.57 26.45
CA PHE A 30 -14.48 22.57 25.69
C PHE A 30 -15.41 23.70 25.22
N LEU A 31 -15.13 24.91 25.70
CA LEU A 31 -15.89 26.11 25.35
C LEU A 31 -15.38 26.82 24.08
N SER A 32 -14.22 26.40 23.57
CA SER A 32 -13.57 26.92 22.38
C SER A 32 -13.23 25.78 21.41
N GLN A 33 -12.85 26.14 20.18
CA GLN A 33 -12.31 25.15 19.24
C GLN A 33 -11.12 24.44 19.90
N VAL A 34 -11.10 23.12 19.82
CA VAL A 34 -10.06 22.30 20.44
C VAL A 34 -9.44 21.33 19.45
N THR A 35 -8.12 21.20 19.53
CA THR A 35 -7.35 20.14 18.90
C THR A 35 -6.60 19.37 19.98
N LEU A 36 -6.91 18.09 20.16
CA LEU A 36 -6.12 17.16 20.95
C LEU A 36 -5.15 16.45 20.02
N GLN A 37 -3.85 16.54 20.28
CA GLN A 37 -2.83 15.92 19.44
C GLN A 37 -1.81 15.13 20.26
N ALA A 38 -1.62 13.85 19.94
CA ALA A 38 -0.79 12.94 20.73
C ALA A 38 -0.27 11.73 19.94
N GLY A 39 0.53 10.89 20.58
CA GLY A 39 0.93 9.59 20.05
C GLY A 39 -0.29 8.69 19.94
N SER A 40 -0.99 8.49 21.05
CA SER A 40 -2.32 7.86 21.09
C SER A 40 -3.28 8.73 21.89
N ILE A 41 -4.57 8.63 21.60
CA ILE A 41 -5.61 9.31 22.37
C ILE A 41 -6.60 8.25 22.85
N ASP A 42 -6.82 8.18 24.16
CA ASP A 42 -7.75 7.26 24.78
C ASP A 42 -8.67 7.99 25.75
N THR A 43 -9.89 8.21 25.29
CA THR A 43 -10.96 8.86 26.03
C THR A 43 -12.18 7.95 26.17
N ALA A 44 -12.01 6.61 26.04
CA ALA A 44 -13.11 5.64 26.09
C ALA A 44 -13.96 5.71 27.38
N GLY A 45 -13.35 6.06 28.51
CA GLY A 45 -14.01 6.07 29.81
C GLY A 45 -14.87 7.32 30.10
N PHE A 46 -14.81 8.36 29.26
CA PHE A 46 -15.35 9.69 29.59
C PHE A 46 -15.95 10.39 28.38
N GLU A 47 -16.80 11.39 28.62
CA GLU A 47 -17.42 12.20 27.57
C GLU A 47 -16.62 13.47 27.25
N ILE A 48 -16.47 13.74 25.95
CA ILE A 48 -16.01 15.03 25.44
C ILE A 48 -17.22 15.86 25.03
N LEU A 49 -17.42 16.99 25.70
CA LEU A 49 -18.50 17.95 25.44
C LEU A 49 -17.96 19.21 24.75
N GLY A 50 -18.47 19.53 23.56
CA GLY A 50 -18.13 20.74 22.82
C GLY A 50 -19.20 21.82 22.91
N SER A 51 -18.80 23.08 22.72
CA SER A 51 -19.72 24.23 22.65
C SER A 51 -20.27 24.51 21.25
N GLY A 52 -20.12 23.57 20.30
CA GLY A 52 -20.48 23.75 18.89
C GLY A 52 -19.38 24.39 18.04
N ARG A 53 -18.17 24.52 18.59
CA ARG A 53 -16.94 24.84 17.84
C ARG A 53 -16.22 23.55 17.48
N ALA A 54 -15.38 23.58 16.45
CA ALA A 54 -14.73 22.36 15.96
C ALA A 54 -13.93 21.62 17.05
N ILE A 55 -14.09 20.29 17.09
CA ILE A 55 -13.28 19.37 17.89
C ILE A 55 -12.46 18.52 16.93
N ALA A 56 -11.14 18.50 17.10
CA ALA A 56 -10.25 17.63 16.37
C ALA A 56 -9.45 16.74 17.34
N LEU A 57 -9.40 15.44 17.06
CA LEU A 57 -8.48 14.50 17.69
C LEU A 57 -7.52 14.00 16.62
N LEU A 58 -6.22 14.18 16.87
CA LEU A 58 -5.13 13.88 15.93
C LEU A 58 -4.15 12.93 16.64
N ALA A 59 -4.07 11.67 16.20
CA ALA A 59 -3.15 10.70 16.79
C ALA A 59 -2.20 10.09 15.75
N ASN A 60 -0.95 9.90 16.14
CA ASN A 60 0.05 9.19 15.32
C ASN A 60 -0.08 7.65 15.42
N GLN A 61 -0.89 7.16 16.36
CA GLN A 61 -1.30 5.77 16.54
C GLN A 61 -2.83 5.78 16.71
N ASP A 62 -3.38 4.95 17.58
CA ASP A 62 -4.82 4.78 17.74
C ASP A 62 -5.51 5.98 18.41
N ILE A 63 -6.75 6.22 17.97
CA ILE A 63 -7.74 7.01 18.70
C ILE A 63 -8.78 6.04 19.23
N ILE A 64 -8.88 5.91 20.54
CA ILE A 64 -9.92 5.16 21.22
C ILE A 64 -10.77 6.19 21.98
N THR A 65 -12.04 6.36 21.64
CA THR A 65 -12.89 7.38 22.30
C THR A 65 -14.28 6.86 22.63
N GLY A 66 -14.81 7.34 23.75
CA GLY A 66 -16.19 7.14 24.15
C GLY A 66 -17.08 8.18 23.48
N ASN A 67 -17.97 8.78 24.27
CA ASN A 67 -18.90 9.78 23.75
C ASN A 67 -18.19 11.09 23.37
N ILE A 68 -18.52 11.63 22.19
CA ILE A 68 -18.19 13.00 21.82
C ILE A 68 -19.50 13.69 21.41
N THR A 69 -19.91 14.70 22.16
CA THR A 69 -21.09 15.50 21.87
C THR A 69 -20.69 16.93 21.57
N ASN A 70 -20.85 17.38 20.33
CA ASN A 70 -20.50 18.73 19.87
C ASN A 70 -21.63 19.36 19.04
N PRO A 71 -22.66 19.92 19.68
CA PRO A 71 -23.88 20.35 18.98
C PRO A 71 -23.59 21.32 17.83
N ALA A 72 -23.99 20.97 16.61
CA ALA A 72 -23.74 21.70 15.35
C ALA A 72 -22.25 21.97 15.00
N GLY A 73 -21.31 21.54 15.83
CA GLY A 73 -19.89 21.78 15.66
C GLY A 73 -19.19 20.57 15.05
N ASN A 74 -18.32 20.80 14.07
CA ASN A 74 -17.63 19.70 13.39
C ASN A 74 -16.80 18.84 14.35
N ILE A 75 -16.76 17.54 14.08
CA ILE A 75 -15.92 16.57 14.80
C ILE A 75 -15.00 15.90 13.77
N THR A 76 -13.69 15.97 13.99
CA THR A 76 -12.70 15.34 13.11
C THR A 76 -11.79 14.42 13.92
N LEU A 77 -11.71 13.15 13.50
CA LEU A 77 -10.78 12.17 14.07
C LEU A 77 -9.78 11.77 12.97
N THR A 78 -8.50 12.00 13.21
CA THR A 78 -7.44 11.60 12.27
C THR A 78 -6.41 10.76 13.00
N SER A 79 -6.23 9.52 12.57
CA SER A 79 -5.34 8.54 13.18
C SER A 79 -4.44 7.92 12.12
N ASN A 80 -3.15 7.79 12.43
CA ASN A 80 -2.23 6.95 11.65
C ASN A 80 -2.28 5.46 12.05
N GLY A 81 -3.17 5.09 12.97
CA GLY A 81 -3.52 3.71 13.32
C GLY A 81 -5.02 3.47 13.15
N THR A 82 -5.65 2.86 14.15
CA THR A 82 -7.09 2.57 14.21
C THR A 82 -7.86 3.69 14.90
N ILE A 83 -9.06 4.01 14.39
CA ILE A 83 -10.05 4.81 15.13
C ILE A 83 -11.09 3.85 15.69
N ASP A 84 -11.17 3.74 17.01
CA ASP A 84 -12.20 2.98 17.72
C ASP A 84 -13.10 3.93 18.52
N THR A 85 -14.36 4.04 18.10
CA THR A 85 -15.41 4.76 18.82
C THR A 85 -16.51 3.83 19.31
N THR A 86 -16.30 2.52 19.30
CA THR A 86 -17.32 1.51 19.66
C THR A 86 -17.78 1.60 21.13
N ALA A 87 -16.96 2.21 21.98
CA ALA A 87 -17.26 2.48 23.39
C ALA A 87 -18.32 3.58 23.59
N GLY A 88 -18.68 4.36 22.57
CA GLY A 88 -19.62 5.46 22.70
C GLY A 88 -20.27 5.92 21.41
N ARG A 89 -20.90 7.10 21.47
CA ARG A 89 -21.59 7.75 20.36
C ARG A 89 -20.92 9.07 20.00
N ILE A 90 -20.79 9.32 18.71
CA ILE A 90 -20.23 10.56 18.18
C ILE A 90 -21.38 11.40 17.61
N ASN A 91 -21.64 12.55 18.22
CA ASN A 91 -22.86 13.33 18.01
C ASN A 91 -22.55 14.81 17.75
N SER A 92 -22.86 15.27 16.54
CA SER A 92 -22.73 16.67 16.11
C SER A 92 -24.10 17.30 15.76
N SER A 93 -25.16 16.74 16.31
CA SER A 93 -26.53 17.09 15.93
C SER A 93 -26.95 18.48 16.38
N TYR A 94 -27.88 19.09 15.65
CA TYR A 94 -28.54 20.34 16.04
C TYR A 94 -29.99 20.10 16.49
N SER A 95 -30.32 20.59 17.69
CA SER A 95 -31.70 20.66 18.21
C SER A 95 -32.02 22.05 18.76
N SER A 96 -33.19 22.60 18.41
CA SER A 96 -33.67 23.85 19.01
C SER A 96 -34.00 23.64 20.48
N GLY A 97 -33.43 24.47 21.34
CA GLY A 97 -33.62 24.39 22.79
C GLY A 97 -32.47 23.74 23.56
N SER A 98 -31.32 23.46 22.94
CA SER A 98 -30.15 22.87 23.60
C SER A 98 -29.53 23.72 24.74
N GLY A 99 -30.11 24.85 25.13
CA GLY A 99 -29.74 25.59 26.35
C GLY A 99 -28.37 26.28 26.31
N TYR A 100 -27.56 26.09 25.27
CA TYR A 100 -26.26 26.73 25.13
C TYR A 100 -26.43 28.12 24.49
N GLY A 101 -26.44 29.17 25.33
CA GLY A 101 -26.70 30.57 25.00
C GLY A 101 -25.66 31.27 24.11
N TYR A 102 -25.05 30.58 23.14
CA TYR A 102 -24.13 31.15 22.16
C TYR A 102 -24.78 31.04 20.77
N GLY A 103 -25.06 32.17 20.12
CA GLY A 103 -25.85 32.24 18.89
C GLY A 103 -25.32 31.40 17.71
N TYR A 104 -25.78 30.16 17.62
CA TYR A 104 -25.55 29.27 16.46
C TYR A 104 -26.32 29.80 15.26
N SER A 105 -25.61 30.26 14.24
CA SER A 105 -26.19 30.97 13.09
C SER A 105 -26.72 30.07 11.97
N SER A 106 -26.43 28.76 11.96
CA SER A 106 -26.71 27.91 10.79
C SER A 106 -27.94 27.00 10.91
N GLY A 107 -28.37 26.60 12.11
CA GLY A 107 -29.46 25.62 12.29
C GLY A 107 -29.16 24.22 11.74
N ASN A 108 -27.91 23.91 11.37
CA ASN A 108 -27.50 22.68 10.70
C ASN A 108 -26.72 21.75 11.65
N GLY A 109 -26.70 20.44 11.36
CA GLY A 109 -25.79 19.49 12.00
C GLY A 109 -24.33 19.76 11.57
N GLY A 110 -23.37 19.47 12.44
CA GLY A 110 -21.94 19.67 12.14
C GLY A 110 -21.32 18.46 11.46
N ALA A 111 -20.38 18.66 10.56
CA ALA A 111 -19.76 17.56 9.81
C ALA A 111 -18.94 16.64 10.72
N ILE A 112 -19.01 15.33 10.48
CA ILE A 112 -18.22 14.32 11.20
C ILE A 112 -17.31 13.61 10.20
N ALA A 113 -16.00 13.68 10.40
CA ALA A 113 -15.02 13.10 9.48
C ALA A 113 -13.99 12.25 10.22
N PHE A 114 -13.91 10.97 9.90
CA PHE A 114 -12.88 10.06 10.40
C PHE A 114 -11.93 9.68 9.27
N THR A 115 -10.64 9.82 9.51
CA THR A 115 -9.58 9.35 8.62
C THR A 115 -8.62 8.50 9.42
N ALA A 116 -8.67 7.20 9.19
CA ALA A 116 -7.75 6.24 9.80
C ALA A 116 -6.81 5.68 8.74
N GLN A 117 -5.57 5.40 9.14
CA GLN A 117 -4.69 4.60 8.31
C GLN A 117 -5.20 3.17 8.23
N ASP A 118 -5.50 2.58 9.40
CA ASP A 118 -5.98 1.22 9.55
C ASP A 118 -7.50 1.20 9.69
N ASN A 119 -8.05 0.41 10.62
CA ASN A 119 -9.49 0.22 10.73
C ASN A 119 -10.19 1.47 11.27
N ILE A 120 -11.43 1.66 10.85
CA ILE A 120 -12.39 2.47 11.59
C ILE A 120 -13.40 1.50 12.21
N LEU A 121 -13.42 1.42 13.54
CA LEU A 121 -14.41 0.71 14.32
C LEU A 121 -15.32 1.76 14.98
N ALA A 122 -16.40 2.13 14.31
CA ALA A 122 -17.27 3.20 14.74
C ALA A 122 -18.50 2.70 15.52
N GLY A 123 -18.79 3.35 16.64
CA GLY A 123 -20.11 3.29 17.28
C GLY A 123 -21.20 3.97 16.43
N ASP A 124 -22.24 4.48 17.10
CA ASP A 124 -23.25 5.29 16.42
C ASP A 124 -22.67 6.67 16.07
N ILE A 125 -22.88 7.14 14.83
CA ILE A 125 -22.49 8.48 14.39
C ILE A 125 -23.74 9.26 13.99
N ILE A 126 -23.96 10.41 14.61
CA ILE A 126 -25.17 11.21 14.45
C ILE A 126 -24.82 12.67 14.15
N SER A 127 -25.24 13.16 13.00
CA SER A 127 -25.13 14.56 12.58
C SER A 127 -26.45 15.06 12.00
N ASN A 128 -27.55 14.87 12.75
CA ASN A 128 -28.85 15.31 12.26
C ASN A 128 -29.17 16.77 12.60
N SER A 129 -30.14 17.34 11.90
CA SER A 129 -30.76 18.62 12.27
C SER A 129 -32.27 18.55 12.22
N ILE A 130 -32.93 19.11 13.24
CA ILE A 130 -34.39 19.19 13.28
C ILE A 130 -34.97 20.43 12.57
N ASN A 131 -34.16 21.45 12.27
CA ASN A 131 -34.63 22.71 11.66
C ASN A 131 -33.83 23.15 10.43
N GLY A 132 -32.76 22.44 10.09
CA GLY A 132 -31.88 22.76 8.96
C GLY A 132 -31.38 21.48 8.29
N SER A 133 -30.20 21.56 7.69
CA SER A 133 -29.60 20.43 6.99
C SER A 133 -28.85 19.52 7.96
N GLY A 134 -28.86 18.21 7.69
CA GLY A 134 -27.94 17.28 8.34
C GLY A 134 -26.49 17.63 7.99
N GLY A 135 -25.55 17.30 8.86
CA GLY A 135 -24.12 17.44 8.58
C GLY A 135 -23.57 16.19 7.91
N ASN A 136 -22.59 16.37 7.03
CA ASN A 136 -22.01 15.26 6.28
C ASN A 136 -21.22 14.31 7.21
N ILE A 137 -21.25 13.02 6.89
CA ILE A 137 -20.46 11.99 7.57
C ILE A 137 -19.49 11.39 6.54
N SER A 138 -18.19 11.43 6.83
CA SER A 138 -17.16 10.82 5.98
C SER A 138 -16.26 9.89 6.78
N LEU A 139 -16.18 8.63 6.39
CA LEU A 139 -15.32 7.62 7.00
C LEU A 139 -14.34 7.10 5.95
N THR A 140 -13.05 7.30 6.17
CA THR A 140 -11.99 6.87 5.24
C THR A 140 -10.97 6.00 5.97
N SER A 141 -10.94 4.71 5.66
CA SER A 141 -9.84 3.80 6.03
C SER A 141 -8.90 3.64 4.83
N GLN A 142 -7.62 3.93 5.02
CA GLN A 142 -6.66 3.97 3.91
C GLN A 142 -6.03 2.62 3.57
N THR A 143 -6.09 1.62 4.46
CA THR A 143 -5.48 0.28 4.24
C THR A 143 -6.39 -0.88 4.63
N ALA A 144 -7.43 -0.63 5.42
CA ALA A 144 -8.14 -1.67 6.15
C ALA A 144 -9.67 -1.56 5.97
N ALA A 145 -10.44 -1.91 7.00
CA ALA A 145 -11.90 -1.96 6.95
C ALA A 145 -12.54 -0.74 7.61
N VAL A 146 -13.77 -0.43 7.21
CA VAL A 146 -14.68 0.41 8.00
C VAL A 146 -15.80 -0.48 8.53
N GLU A 147 -15.92 -0.56 9.84
CA GLU A 147 -17.00 -1.22 10.56
C GLU A 147 -17.72 -0.17 11.41
N SER A 148 -19.01 0.05 11.19
CA SER A 148 -19.81 1.00 11.95
C SER A 148 -21.13 0.41 12.43
N ARG A 149 -21.67 0.97 13.51
CA ARG A 149 -23.10 0.81 13.84
C ARG A 149 -23.94 1.71 12.92
N ASP A 150 -24.88 2.47 13.46
CA ASP A 150 -25.77 3.31 12.67
C ASP A 150 -25.12 4.67 12.33
N LEU A 151 -25.29 5.11 11.08
CA LEU A 151 -24.84 6.42 10.57
C LEU A 151 -26.06 7.26 10.23
N THR A 152 -26.25 8.39 10.89
CA THR A 152 -27.45 9.23 10.76
C THR A 152 -27.09 10.68 10.48
N ALA A 153 -27.37 11.17 9.27
CA ALA A 153 -27.14 12.53 8.81
C ALA A 153 -28.46 13.19 8.35
N THR A 154 -29.57 12.95 9.04
CA THR A 154 -30.89 13.41 8.59
C THR A 154 -31.08 14.92 8.77
N GLY A 155 -31.86 15.56 7.91
CA GLY A 155 -32.21 16.98 8.08
C GLY A 155 -33.67 17.30 7.82
N THR A 156 -34.09 18.50 8.20
CA THR A 156 -35.39 19.02 7.80
C THR A 156 -35.32 19.62 6.40
N THR A 157 -34.34 20.49 6.15
CA THR A 157 -34.17 21.12 4.83
C THR A 157 -33.46 20.23 3.83
N ASN A 158 -32.35 19.59 4.20
CA ASN A 158 -31.69 18.58 3.37
C ASN A 158 -30.99 17.54 4.26
N GLY A 159 -30.85 16.31 3.80
CA GLY A 159 -29.96 15.33 4.41
C GLY A 159 -28.50 15.70 4.18
N GLY A 160 -27.62 15.26 5.08
CA GLY A 160 -26.17 15.38 4.92
C GLY A 160 -25.59 14.15 4.22
N ASP A 161 -24.64 14.35 3.32
CA ASP A 161 -24.03 13.26 2.55
C ASP A 161 -23.29 12.28 3.47
N ILE A 162 -23.36 10.98 3.14
CA ILE A 162 -22.63 9.91 3.85
C ILE A 162 -21.70 9.22 2.85
N THR A 163 -20.39 9.36 3.07
CA THR A 163 -19.36 8.73 2.23
C THR A 163 -18.50 7.80 3.06
N ILE A 164 -18.39 6.54 2.63
CA ILE A 164 -17.52 5.55 3.25
C ILE A 164 -16.58 4.97 2.20
N SER A 165 -15.28 5.09 2.44
CA SER A 165 -14.23 4.48 1.62
C SER A 165 -13.32 3.63 2.49
N ALA A 166 -13.03 2.41 2.03
CA ALA A 166 -12.18 1.46 2.73
C ALA A 166 -11.44 0.60 1.71
N ILE A 167 -10.23 0.14 1.98
CA ILE A 167 -9.56 -0.77 1.03
C ILE A 167 -10.19 -2.17 1.11
N THR A 168 -10.38 -2.71 2.32
CA THR A 168 -10.75 -4.13 2.44
C THR A 168 -12.26 -4.33 2.32
N ARG A 169 -13.05 -3.88 3.30
CA ARG A 169 -14.50 -4.09 3.35
C ARG A 169 -15.20 -2.93 4.06
N ILE A 170 -16.50 -2.80 3.82
CA ILE A 170 -17.40 -1.93 4.59
C ILE A 170 -18.46 -2.78 5.28
N THR A 171 -18.59 -2.65 6.59
CA THR A 171 -19.73 -3.16 7.36
C THR A 171 -20.38 -1.99 8.08
N ALA A 172 -21.67 -1.75 7.87
CA ALA A 172 -22.41 -0.72 8.56
C ALA A 172 -23.76 -1.23 9.04
N GLY A 173 -24.32 -0.60 10.08
CA GLY A 173 -25.72 -0.74 10.44
C GLY A 173 -26.62 -0.02 9.44
N LYS A 174 -27.51 0.81 9.96
CA LYS A 174 -28.41 1.65 9.16
C LYS A 174 -27.67 2.87 8.66
N ILE A 175 -27.80 3.17 7.38
CA ILE A 175 -27.30 4.42 6.79
C ILE A 175 -28.50 5.30 6.49
N ASN A 176 -28.62 6.43 7.18
CA ASN A 176 -29.77 7.31 7.07
C ASN A 176 -29.35 8.76 6.78
N SER A 177 -29.49 9.16 5.52
CA SER A 177 -29.22 10.49 4.99
C SER A 177 -30.52 11.19 4.55
N SER A 178 -31.67 10.78 5.10
CA SER A 178 -32.97 11.29 4.64
C SER A 178 -33.27 12.73 5.07
N ALA A 179 -34.21 13.36 4.36
CA ALA A 179 -34.77 14.65 4.71
C ALA A 179 -36.29 14.59 4.90
N SER A 180 -36.83 15.45 5.78
CA SER A 180 -38.28 15.51 6.00
C SER A 180 -39.01 16.45 5.04
N THR A 181 -38.38 17.55 4.58
CA THR A 181 -38.99 18.50 3.64
C THR A 181 -38.25 18.65 2.31
N GLY A 182 -36.94 18.88 2.31
CA GLY A 182 -36.15 19.01 1.06
C GLY A 182 -35.37 17.75 0.72
N ASN A 183 -34.17 17.88 0.15
CA ASN A 183 -33.55 16.77 -0.56
C ASN A 183 -32.86 15.78 0.38
N GLY A 184 -32.94 14.48 0.08
CA GLY A 184 -32.11 13.47 0.73
C GLY A 184 -30.63 13.71 0.38
N GLY A 185 -29.73 13.38 1.29
CA GLY A 185 -28.29 13.43 1.03
C GLY A 185 -27.81 12.18 0.29
N ASN A 186 -26.67 12.31 -0.36
CA ASN A 186 -26.06 11.25 -1.15
C ASN A 186 -25.42 10.20 -0.25
N VAL A 187 -25.40 8.96 -0.72
CA VAL A 187 -24.72 7.85 -0.05
C VAL A 187 -23.73 7.22 -1.04
N ILE A 188 -22.44 7.28 -0.70
CA ILE A 188 -21.37 6.74 -1.54
C ILE A 188 -20.58 5.70 -0.74
N LEU A 189 -20.55 4.47 -1.23
CA LEU A 189 -19.83 3.35 -0.62
C LEU A 189 -18.84 2.75 -1.64
N ASP A 190 -17.55 2.76 -1.32
CA ASP A 190 -16.50 2.34 -2.28
C ASP A 190 -15.35 1.58 -1.59
N PRO A 191 -15.46 0.24 -1.42
CA PRO A 191 -14.33 -0.60 -1.06
C PRO A 191 -13.89 -1.60 -2.13
N GLU A 192 -12.65 -2.11 -2.01
CA GLU A 192 -12.13 -3.10 -2.97
C GLU A 192 -12.81 -4.48 -2.84
N ASN A 193 -13.27 -4.89 -1.64
CA ASN A 193 -14.01 -6.15 -1.45
C ASN A 193 -15.42 -5.88 -0.93
N ASP A 194 -15.98 -6.76 -0.08
CA ASP A 194 -17.40 -6.81 0.23
C ASP A 194 -17.96 -5.57 0.95
N ILE A 195 -19.23 -5.29 0.70
CA ILE A 195 -20.05 -4.36 1.48
C ILE A 195 -21.19 -5.14 2.15
N SER A 196 -21.42 -4.87 3.44
CA SER A 196 -22.60 -5.35 4.17
C SER A 196 -23.22 -4.21 4.97
N VAL A 197 -24.48 -3.89 4.69
CA VAL A 197 -25.25 -2.86 5.42
C VAL A 197 -26.56 -3.43 5.94
N SER A 198 -27.19 -2.81 6.94
CA SER A 198 -28.59 -3.13 7.28
C SER A 198 -29.52 -2.64 6.18
N PHE A 199 -29.62 -1.33 5.99
CA PHE A 199 -30.35 -0.70 4.89
C PHE A 199 -29.84 0.73 4.65
N ILE A 200 -30.19 1.30 3.49
CA ILE A 200 -29.86 2.67 3.10
C ILE A 200 -31.14 3.49 2.89
N ASN A 201 -31.29 4.54 3.67
CA ASN A 201 -32.37 5.52 3.57
C ASN A 201 -31.80 6.88 3.15
N ALA A 202 -31.87 7.18 1.86
CA ALA A 202 -31.46 8.45 1.25
C ALA A 202 -32.68 9.25 0.74
N GLN A 203 -33.84 9.06 1.37
CA GLN A 203 -35.10 9.62 0.90
C GLN A 203 -35.18 11.15 1.04
N GLY A 204 -35.81 11.78 0.07
CA GLY A 204 -36.20 13.17 0.12
C GLY A 204 -37.53 13.36 0.85
N GLY A 205 -37.74 14.58 1.32
CA GLY A 205 -38.98 14.97 1.97
C GLY A 205 -40.12 15.23 0.97
N SER A 206 -41.24 15.72 1.49
CA SER A 206 -42.46 16.00 0.71
C SER A 206 -42.26 16.97 -0.48
N ARG A 207 -41.21 17.80 -0.48
CA ARG A 207 -40.89 18.77 -1.53
C ARG A 207 -39.50 18.56 -2.15
N GLY A 208 -38.77 17.53 -1.73
CA GLY A 208 -37.42 17.27 -2.17
C GLY A 208 -37.31 16.00 -2.99
N THR A 209 -36.18 15.88 -3.68
CA THR A 209 -35.77 14.64 -4.33
C THR A 209 -34.97 13.78 -3.36
N GLY A 210 -34.96 12.46 -3.52
CA GLY A 210 -34.00 11.64 -2.76
C GLY A 210 -32.56 11.83 -3.25
N GLY A 211 -31.58 11.47 -2.43
CA GLY A 211 -30.16 11.58 -2.77
C GLY A 211 -29.69 10.49 -3.73
N ILE A 212 -28.52 10.68 -4.35
CA ILE A 212 -27.87 9.64 -5.15
C ILE A 212 -27.37 8.53 -4.23
N VAL A 213 -27.59 7.27 -4.60
CA VAL A 213 -26.96 6.13 -3.95
C VAL A 213 -25.98 5.50 -4.94
N ASP A 214 -24.69 5.63 -4.66
CA ASP A 214 -23.63 5.07 -5.48
C ASP A 214 -22.81 4.05 -4.67
N ILE A 215 -22.91 2.79 -5.07
CA ILE A 215 -22.27 1.66 -4.42
C ILE A 215 -21.33 1.01 -5.43
N THR A 216 -20.06 0.89 -5.05
CA THR A 216 -19.06 0.17 -5.83
C THR A 216 -18.32 -0.80 -4.93
N THR A 217 -18.30 -2.08 -5.27
CA THR A 217 -17.56 -3.12 -4.55
C THR A 217 -16.90 -4.07 -5.55
N GLY A 218 -15.66 -4.49 -5.29
CA GLY A 218 -14.98 -5.49 -6.12
C GLY A 218 -15.43 -6.93 -5.87
N ARG A 219 -16.21 -7.18 -4.81
CA ARG A 219 -16.86 -8.47 -4.54
C ARG A 219 -18.36 -8.27 -4.33
N PHE A 220 -18.97 -8.66 -3.20
CA PHE A 220 -20.42 -8.70 -3.08
C PHE A 220 -20.98 -7.54 -2.25
N PHE A 221 -22.17 -7.08 -2.64
CA PHE A 221 -22.95 -6.12 -1.86
C PHE A 221 -24.11 -6.84 -1.17
N ARG A 222 -24.33 -6.58 0.11
CA ARG A 222 -25.44 -7.14 0.90
C ARG A 222 -26.16 -6.05 1.69
N ALA A 223 -27.45 -5.85 1.42
CA ALA A 223 -28.34 -5.08 2.30
C ALA A 223 -29.27 -6.03 3.05
N THR A 224 -28.96 -6.26 4.33
CA THR A 224 -29.43 -7.42 5.10
C THR A 224 -30.78 -7.24 5.78
N ASP A 225 -31.28 -6.01 5.89
CA ASP A 225 -32.52 -5.65 6.57
C ASP A 225 -33.40 -4.73 5.71
N THR A 226 -34.59 -4.39 6.20
CA THR A 226 -35.57 -3.53 5.53
C THR A 226 -36.10 -2.43 6.44
N PHE A 227 -36.63 -1.38 5.83
CA PHE A 227 -37.43 -0.35 6.49
C PHE A 227 -38.64 0.00 5.64
N THR A 228 -39.65 0.62 6.26
CA THR A 228 -40.82 1.12 5.52
C THR A 228 -40.46 2.45 4.87
N ASP A 229 -40.41 2.49 3.55
CA ASP A 229 -40.11 3.71 2.80
C ASP A 229 -41.33 4.64 2.71
N THR A 230 -41.16 5.82 2.11
CA THR A 230 -42.21 6.84 1.95
C THR A 230 -43.32 6.42 0.99
N ASN A 231 -43.07 5.43 0.14
CA ASN A 231 -44.07 4.82 -0.72
C ASN A 231 -44.82 3.66 -0.02
N GLY A 232 -44.46 3.32 1.22
CA GLY A 232 -45.06 2.24 2.01
C GLY A 232 -44.49 0.84 1.72
N GLN A 233 -43.37 0.74 1.00
CA GLN A 233 -42.70 -0.52 0.66
C GLN A 233 -41.68 -0.92 1.74
N GLN A 234 -41.46 -2.22 1.93
CA GLN A 234 -40.34 -2.73 2.73
C GLN A 234 -39.05 -2.68 1.89
N ALA A 235 -38.34 -1.57 1.96
CA ALA A 235 -37.15 -1.29 1.17
C ALA A 235 -35.87 -1.64 1.95
N SER A 236 -34.86 -2.17 1.25
CA SER A 236 -33.48 -2.20 1.75
C SER A 236 -32.68 -0.98 1.28
N ILE A 237 -33.05 -0.40 0.14
CA ILE A 237 -32.48 0.84 -0.38
C ILE A 237 -33.64 1.69 -0.91
N SER A 238 -33.81 2.90 -0.38
CA SER A 238 -34.75 3.87 -0.93
C SER A 238 -34.14 5.27 -0.97
N ASN A 239 -34.30 5.92 -2.12
CA ASN A 239 -34.13 7.36 -2.30
C ASN A 239 -35.40 7.98 -2.94
N ALA A 240 -36.57 7.49 -2.55
CA ALA A 240 -37.84 8.13 -2.88
C ALA A 240 -37.91 9.54 -2.30
N GLY A 241 -38.60 10.45 -2.99
CA GLY A 241 -38.82 11.83 -2.54
C GLY A 241 -40.11 12.38 -3.14
N GLY A 242 -40.73 13.35 -2.46
CA GLY A 242 -42.00 13.93 -2.90
C GLY A 242 -41.91 14.69 -4.24
N ALA A 243 -40.72 15.14 -4.62
CA ALA A 243 -40.44 15.74 -5.93
C ALA A 243 -39.76 14.77 -6.93
N GLY A 244 -39.63 13.49 -6.59
CA GLY A 244 -38.97 12.45 -7.41
C GLY A 244 -37.76 11.81 -6.74
N GLY A 245 -37.13 10.85 -7.42
CA GLY A 245 -35.91 10.18 -6.95
C GLY A 245 -34.68 10.53 -7.79
N ASN A 246 -33.55 9.96 -7.38
CA ASN A 246 -32.27 10.05 -8.10
C ASN A 246 -31.70 8.65 -8.39
N ALA A 247 -30.55 8.60 -9.07
CA ALA A 247 -29.95 7.34 -9.47
C ALA A 247 -29.58 6.48 -8.26
N ILE A 248 -29.89 5.18 -8.35
CA ILE A 248 -29.33 4.13 -7.49
C ILE A 248 -28.45 3.27 -8.39
N THR A 249 -27.14 3.34 -8.19
CA THR A 249 -26.17 2.53 -8.94
C THR A 249 -25.44 1.59 -8.01
N ILE A 250 -25.46 0.31 -8.34
CA ILE A 250 -24.78 -0.76 -7.59
C ILE A 250 -23.85 -1.48 -8.56
N ARG A 251 -22.54 -1.22 -8.43
CA ARG A 251 -21.49 -1.95 -9.14
C ARG A 251 -20.98 -3.03 -8.20
N HIS A 252 -21.22 -4.29 -8.55
CA HIS A 252 -20.82 -5.42 -7.73
C HIS A 252 -19.98 -6.42 -8.52
N GLY A 253 -19.10 -7.11 -7.80
CA GLY A 253 -18.45 -8.34 -8.22
C GLY A 253 -19.46 -9.49 -8.28
N GLY A 254 -19.23 -10.40 -9.21
CA GLY A 254 -20.19 -11.45 -9.55
C GLY A 254 -19.82 -12.14 -10.85
N ASN A 255 -19.14 -11.42 -11.75
CA ASN A 255 -18.51 -11.91 -12.99
C ASN A 255 -19.42 -12.85 -13.80
N ASN A 256 -20.73 -12.57 -13.81
CA ASN A 256 -21.77 -13.39 -14.44
C ASN A 256 -21.83 -14.84 -13.92
N ILE A 257 -21.34 -15.09 -12.69
CA ILE A 257 -21.37 -16.37 -11.97
C ILE A 257 -22.26 -16.29 -10.72
N THR A 258 -22.11 -15.22 -9.94
CA THR A 258 -22.92 -14.99 -8.72
C THR A 258 -23.93 -13.87 -8.98
N PRO A 259 -25.22 -14.18 -9.10
CA PRO A 259 -26.23 -13.17 -9.41
C PRO A 259 -26.42 -12.20 -8.24
N PHE A 260 -26.90 -10.99 -8.55
CA PHE A 260 -27.45 -10.07 -7.59
C PHE A 260 -28.93 -10.36 -7.39
N ILE A 261 -29.35 -10.64 -6.15
CA ILE A 261 -30.73 -11.04 -5.85
C ILE A 261 -31.44 -9.97 -5.02
N VAL A 262 -32.50 -9.37 -5.56
CA VAL A 262 -33.43 -8.55 -4.77
C VAL A 262 -34.45 -9.50 -4.14
N GLY A 263 -34.49 -9.56 -2.82
CA GLY A 263 -35.24 -10.54 -2.02
C GLY A 263 -34.37 -11.49 -1.21
N ASP A 264 -33.07 -11.59 -1.50
CA ASP A 264 -32.10 -12.42 -0.77
C ASP A 264 -30.74 -11.73 -0.67
N ALA A 265 -30.34 -11.36 0.54
CA ALA A 265 -29.05 -10.75 0.83
C ALA A 265 -28.01 -11.74 1.41
N GLY A 266 -28.26 -13.06 1.33
CA GLY A 266 -27.37 -14.07 1.91
C GLY A 266 -25.97 -14.04 1.30
N THR A 267 -25.88 -13.88 -0.02
CA THR A 267 -24.61 -13.88 -0.76
C THR A 267 -24.33 -12.55 -1.45
N ASN A 268 -25.23 -12.09 -2.33
CA ASN A 268 -25.07 -10.85 -3.09
C ASN A 268 -26.46 -10.32 -3.49
N GLY A 269 -26.88 -9.20 -2.92
CA GLY A 269 -28.26 -8.75 -3.09
C GLY A 269 -28.81 -7.89 -1.96
N THR A 270 -30.12 -7.71 -1.96
CA THR A 270 -30.88 -6.97 -0.94
C THR A 270 -31.99 -7.84 -0.37
N ARG A 271 -32.33 -7.68 0.92
CA ARG A 271 -33.45 -8.41 1.53
C ARG A 271 -34.81 -7.91 1.03
N GLY A 272 -34.96 -6.60 0.87
CA GLY A 272 -36.18 -5.94 0.43
C GLY A 272 -36.02 -5.17 -0.87
N VAL A 273 -37.03 -4.34 -1.14
CA VAL A 273 -37.15 -3.54 -2.38
C VAL A 273 -35.97 -2.58 -2.55
N ILE A 274 -35.56 -2.36 -3.81
CA ILE A 274 -34.74 -1.21 -4.22
C ILE A 274 -35.67 -0.24 -4.93
N THR A 275 -35.76 1.01 -4.48
CA THR A 275 -36.73 1.96 -5.03
C THR A 275 -36.19 3.38 -5.14
N THR A 276 -36.49 4.02 -6.26
CA THR A 276 -36.21 5.43 -6.55
C THR A 276 -37.47 6.12 -7.05
N GLY A 277 -37.72 7.32 -6.55
CA GLY A 277 -38.95 8.06 -6.85
C GLY A 277 -40.20 7.34 -6.34
N SER A 278 -41.34 7.63 -6.96
CA SER A 278 -42.65 7.04 -6.61
C SER A 278 -43.11 5.94 -7.57
N ASP A 279 -42.39 5.74 -8.68
CA ASP A 279 -42.81 4.91 -9.80
C ASP A 279 -41.77 3.88 -10.28
N ASN A 280 -40.55 3.89 -9.73
CA ASN A 280 -39.49 2.97 -10.14
C ASN A 280 -38.96 2.11 -8.97
N SER A 281 -39.38 0.84 -8.94
CA SER A 281 -38.95 -0.12 -7.92
C SER A 281 -38.59 -1.47 -8.53
N ILE A 282 -37.58 -2.13 -7.96
CA ILE A 282 -37.28 -3.55 -8.18
C ILE A 282 -37.78 -4.30 -6.94
N ILE A 283 -38.84 -5.10 -7.12
CA ILE A 283 -39.49 -5.85 -6.03
C ILE A 283 -38.93 -7.28 -5.89
N PRO A 284 -38.87 -7.85 -4.66
CA PRO A 284 -38.55 -9.26 -4.45
C PRO A 284 -39.54 -10.23 -5.13
N THR A 285 -39.15 -11.42 -5.59
CA THR A 285 -37.76 -11.89 -5.75
C THR A 285 -37.34 -11.72 -7.21
N GLN A 286 -36.25 -10.99 -7.46
CA GLN A 286 -35.65 -10.81 -8.79
C GLN A 286 -34.17 -11.14 -8.74
N SER A 287 -33.65 -11.81 -9.77
CA SER A 287 -32.25 -12.27 -9.85
C SER A 287 -31.61 -11.76 -11.12
N PHE A 288 -30.47 -11.09 -11.00
CA PHE A 288 -29.74 -10.49 -12.10
C PHE A 288 -28.35 -11.11 -12.19
N LEU A 289 -28.13 -11.96 -13.18
CA LEU A 289 -26.81 -12.54 -13.44
C LEU A 289 -25.89 -11.57 -14.18
N ASP A 290 -26.46 -10.84 -15.14
CA ASP A 290 -25.80 -9.82 -15.94
C ASP A 290 -26.18 -8.40 -15.48
N SER A 291 -25.53 -7.39 -16.05
CA SER A 291 -25.88 -5.99 -15.80
C SER A 291 -27.34 -5.70 -16.21
N TYR A 292 -28.06 -5.01 -15.34
CA TYR A 292 -29.47 -4.66 -15.47
C TYR A 292 -29.68 -3.16 -15.21
N SER A 293 -30.64 -2.55 -15.91
CA SER A 293 -31.00 -1.16 -15.72
C SER A 293 -32.51 -0.98 -15.90
N GLN A 294 -33.13 -0.19 -15.03
CA GLN A 294 -34.58 0.07 -15.02
C GLN A 294 -34.86 1.55 -14.76
N GLY A 295 -35.85 2.09 -15.47
CA GLY A 295 -36.27 3.50 -15.38
C GLY A 295 -35.46 4.44 -16.27
N THR A 296 -35.68 5.74 -16.11
CA THR A 296 -35.01 6.80 -16.87
C THR A 296 -34.46 7.85 -15.92
N ALA A 297 -33.36 8.50 -16.30
CA ALA A 297 -32.79 9.59 -15.53
C ALA A 297 -33.84 10.69 -15.23
N PRO A 298 -33.85 11.27 -14.01
CA PRO A 298 -32.89 11.05 -12.93
C PRO A 298 -33.20 9.83 -12.03
N SER A 299 -34.41 9.26 -12.08
CA SER A 299 -34.86 8.16 -11.21
C SER A 299 -34.62 6.79 -11.84
N GLU A 300 -33.35 6.45 -12.08
CA GLU A 300 -32.93 5.16 -12.65
C GLU A 300 -32.28 4.23 -11.60
N ILE A 301 -32.48 2.92 -11.76
CA ILE A 301 -31.80 1.88 -10.96
C ILE A 301 -30.87 1.10 -11.90
N LYS A 302 -29.60 1.01 -11.53
CA LYS A 302 -28.56 0.29 -12.29
C LYS A 302 -27.89 -0.74 -11.39
N ILE A 303 -28.03 -2.01 -11.75
CA ILE A 303 -27.29 -3.12 -11.14
C ILE A 303 -26.24 -3.53 -12.16
N ILE A 304 -24.99 -3.17 -11.94
CA ILE A 304 -23.90 -3.36 -12.89
C ILE A 304 -23.04 -4.51 -12.36
N THR A 305 -23.11 -5.65 -13.05
CA THR A 305 -22.16 -6.75 -12.83
C THR A 305 -20.88 -6.39 -13.57
N ALA A 306 -19.80 -6.18 -12.84
CA ALA A 306 -18.51 -5.84 -13.44
C ALA A 306 -18.02 -7.00 -14.32
N SER A 307 -18.15 -6.86 -15.64
CA SER A 307 -17.33 -7.59 -16.61
C SER A 307 -16.04 -6.78 -16.83
N PRO A 308 -14.90 -7.42 -17.16
CA PRO A 308 -13.70 -6.67 -17.54
C PRO A 308 -14.04 -5.69 -18.68
N PRO A 309 -13.39 -4.51 -18.74
CA PRO A 309 -13.72 -3.50 -19.74
C PRO A 309 -13.50 -4.06 -21.16
N PRO A 310 -14.35 -3.69 -22.14
CA PRO A 310 -14.21 -4.19 -23.50
C PRO A 310 -12.90 -3.71 -24.13
N SER A 311 -12.19 -4.63 -24.78
CA SER A 311 -10.98 -4.39 -25.55
C SER A 311 -11.19 -3.29 -26.62
N PRO A 312 -10.19 -2.44 -26.91
CA PRO A 312 -10.26 -1.48 -28.00
C PRO A 312 -10.51 -2.20 -29.34
N PRO A 313 -11.22 -1.60 -30.30
CA PRO A 313 -11.41 -2.22 -31.60
C PRO A 313 -10.06 -2.48 -32.28
N PRO A 314 -9.92 -3.60 -33.03
CA PRO A 314 -8.65 -3.94 -33.65
C PRO A 314 -8.27 -2.91 -34.73
N ASP A 315 -6.98 -2.53 -34.74
CA ASP A 315 -6.39 -1.69 -35.78
C ASP A 315 -6.60 -2.32 -37.18
N PRO A 316 -6.77 -1.50 -38.23
CA PRO A 316 -6.97 -2.00 -39.59
C PRO A 316 -5.73 -2.78 -40.07
N GLN A 317 -5.94 -4.01 -40.55
CA GLN A 317 -4.88 -4.87 -41.07
C GLN A 317 -4.09 -4.20 -42.22
N PRO A 318 -2.75 -4.31 -42.24
CA PRO A 318 -1.95 -3.94 -43.41
C PRO A 318 -2.18 -4.92 -44.57
N ASP A 319 -2.17 -4.40 -45.80
CA ASP A 319 -2.35 -5.19 -47.03
C ASP A 319 -1.33 -6.34 -47.19
N PRO A 320 -1.70 -7.45 -47.86
CA PRO A 320 -0.81 -8.59 -48.04
C PRO A 320 0.35 -8.27 -49.00
N GLN A 321 1.58 -8.48 -48.55
CA GLN A 321 2.76 -8.46 -49.42
C GLN A 321 2.81 -9.70 -50.32
N PRO A 322 3.28 -9.61 -51.59
CA PRO A 322 3.31 -10.75 -52.51
C PRO A 322 4.46 -11.73 -52.21
N ASP A 323 4.23 -13.00 -52.50
CA ASP A 323 5.16 -14.13 -52.26
C ASP A 323 6.51 -14.00 -53.00
N PRO A 324 7.61 -14.57 -52.45
CA PRO A 324 8.94 -14.53 -53.06
C PRO A 324 9.12 -15.60 -54.15
N GLN A 325 9.71 -15.21 -55.27
CA GLN A 325 10.04 -16.08 -56.41
C GLN A 325 11.40 -16.80 -56.21
N PRO A 326 11.63 -18.01 -56.76
CA PRO A 326 12.81 -18.83 -56.46
C PRO A 326 14.08 -18.40 -57.19
N ALA A 327 15.23 -18.59 -56.53
CA ALA A 327 16.56 -18.16 -56.93
C ALA A 327 17.23 -19.01 -58.02
N GLN A 328 18.11 -18.39 -58.82
CA GLN A 328 19.16 -19.03 -59.62
C GLN A 328 20.36 -18.06 -59.88
N PRO A 329 21.56 -18.54 -60.29
CA PRO A 329 22.77 -18.42 -59.46
C PRO A 329 23.94 -17.60 -60.06
N ASP A 330 24.83 -17.18 -59.14
CA ASP A 330 26.25 -16.81 -59.24
C ASP A 330 26.78 -16.00 -60.45
N GLN A 331 27.12 -14.73 -60.19
CA GLN A 331 28.30 -14.09 -60.79
C GLN A 331 29.08 -13.23 -59.78
N LYS A 332 30.41 -13.39 -59.83
CA LYS A 332 31.46 -12.78 -59.00
C LYS A 332 31.57 -11.25 -59.25
N PRO A 333 31.98 -10.42 -58.25
CA PRO A 333 31.86 -8.96 -58.35
C PRO A 333 33.04 -8.29 -59.06
N ILE A 334 32.74 -7.24 -59.84
CA ILE A 334 33.68 -6.26 -60.39
C ILE A 334 33.36 -4.88 -59.78
N LEU A 335 34.41 -4.10 -59.53
CA LEU A 335 34.50 -2.88 -58.73
C LEU A 335 33.89 -1.59 -59.34
N GLN A 336 33.51 -0.70 -58.40
CA GLN A 336 33.46 0.79 -58.41
C GLN A 336 32.29 1.54 -59.10
N PRO A 337 32.02 2.83 -58.78
CA PRO A 337 32.37 3.66 -57.60
C PRO A 337 31.18 4.51 -57.04
N ASP A 338 31.39 5.16 -55.88
CA ASP A 338 30.47 6.13 -55.23
C ASP A 338 30.19 7.40 -56.07
N PRO A 339 29.02 8.04 -55.86
CA PRO A 339 28.89 9.49 -56.03
C PRO A 339 28.39 10.22 -54.78
N GLN A 340 29.07 11.34 -54.51
CA GLN A 340 28.82 12.41 -53.54
C GLN A 340 27.65 13.36 -53.98
N PRO A 341 27.26 14.40 -53.19
CA PRO A 341 25.87 14.83 -53.01
C PRO A 341 25.50 16.16 -53.69
N SER A 342 24.20 16.49 -53.72
CA SER A 342 23.64 17.74 -54.25
C SER A 342 22.94 18.58 -53.17
N THR A 343 22.93 19.89 -53.39
CA THR A 343 22.81 21.02 -52.45
C THR A 343 21.49 21.81 -52.52
N ALA A 344 21.16 22.48 -51.40
CA ALA A 344 20.47 23.79 -51.23
C ALA A 344 18.91 23.85 -51.40
N PRO A 345 18.19 24.91 -50.93
CA PRO A 345 18.64 26.20 -50.37
C PRO A 345 17.92 26.74 -49.11
N ASN A 346 18.43 27.90 -48.67
CA ASN A 346 18.18 28.70 -47.47
C ASN A 346 16.97 29.66 -47.62
N SER A 347 16.19 29.89 -46.56
CA SER A 347 15.41 31.13 -46.35
C SER A 347 14.97 31.27 -44.87
N ALA A 348 15.18 32.46 -44.29
CA ALA A 348 14.62 32.93 -43.01
C ALA A 348 13.38 33.82 -43.30
N PRO A 349 12.43 34.07 -42.36
CA PRO A 349 12.67 35.02 -41.25
C PRO A 349 11.88 34.80 -39.92
N ASP A 350 12.25 35.64 -38.93
CA ASP A 350 11.51 36.20 -37.77
C ASP A 350 11.13 35.37 -36.52
N GLU A 351 11.96 35.59 -35.49
CA GLU A 351 11.65 36.09 -34.14
C GLU A 351 10.25 35.83 -33.52
N ALA A 352 10.19 34.83 -32.64
CA ALA A 352 9.28 34.80 -31.49
C ALA A 352 9.96 34.05 -30.32
N THR A 353 9.98 34.68 -29.16
CA THR A 353 10.54 34.24 -27.88
C THR A 353 9.98 32.88 -27.42
N PRO A 354 10.80 31.95 -26.87
CA PRO A 354 10.28 30.80 -26.13
C PRO A 354 9.93 31.23 -24.68
N PRO A 355 8.86 30.67 -24.09
CA PRO A 355 8.55 30.88 -22.68
C PRO A 355 9.51 30.09 -21.78
N GLU A 356 9.77 30.69 -20.61
CA GLU A 356 10.70 30.27 -19.56
C GLU A 356 10.62 28.79 -19.19
N GLU A 357 11.78 28.12 -19.23
CA GLU A 357 12.03 26.90 -18.48
C GLU A 357 11.90 27.23 -16.98
N ASN A 358 10.93 26.61 -16.32
CA ASN A 358 10.83 26.67 -14.87
C ASN A 358 11.91 25.76 -14.28
N GLU A 359 13.06 26.37 -13.96
CA GLU A 359 14.19 25.72 -13.32
C GLU A 359 13.75 24.98 -12.05
N SER A 360 14.08 23.69 -11.98
CA SER A 360 14.01 22.91 -10.74
C SER A 360 15.03 23.46 -9.74
N PRO A 361 14.70 23.65 -8.45
CA PRO A 361 15.70 24.10 -7.48
C PRO A 361 16.72 22.99 -7.24
N GLN A 362 17.90 23.12 -7.86
CA GLN A 362 19.10 22.39 -7.45
C GLN A 362 19.65 22.99 -6.15
N LEU A 363 19.65 22.21 -5.08
CA LEU A 363 20.62 22.35 -3.99
C LEU A 363 20.87 20.97 -3.38
N SER A 364 21.97 20.35 -3.78
CA SER A 364 22.59 19.26 -3.02
C SER A 364 24.02 19.68 -2.72
N LEU A 365 24.30 20.10 -1.48
CA LEU A 365 25.68 20.38 -1.07
C LEU A 365 26.49 19.08 -1.06
N PHE A 366 27.51 19.01 -1.91
CA PHE A 366 28.50 17.94 -1.90
C PHE A 366 29.39 18.12 -0.67
N THR A 367 29.41 17.14 0.23
CA THR A 367 30.49 17.04 1.24
C THR A 367 31.22 15.73 1.04
N THR A 368 32.44 15.80 0.49
CA THR A 368 33.38 14.67 0.51
C THR A 368 33.85 14.48 1.95
N ILE A 369 33.32 13.45 2.61
CA ILE A 369 33.68 13.11 3.98
C ILE A 369 35.07 12.43 4.00
N PRO A 370 35.94 12.73 4.98
CA PRO A 370 37.20 12.02 5.16
C PRO A 370 36.99 10.50 5.24
N PRO A 371 37.83 9.66 4.60
CA PRO A 371 37.65 8.21 4.54
C PRO A 371 37.43 7.52 5.91
N ALA A 372 38.06 8.02 6.98
CA ALA A 372 37.93 7.46 8.32
C ALA A 372 36.55 7.69 8.97
N GLU A 373 35.82 8.75 8.59
CA GLU A 373 34.44 9.00 9.08
C GLU A 373 33.41 8.13 8.34
N VAL A 374 33.75 7.64 7.15
CA VAL A 374 32.90 6.73 6.35
C VAL A 374 32.90 5.31 6.93
N ASP A 375 34.05 4.83 7.43
CA ASP A 375 34.17 3.52 8.07
C ASP A 375 33.27 3.43 9.32
N THR A 376 33.37 4.42 10.22
CA THR A 376 32.54 4.48 11.44
C THR A 376 31.05 4.60 11.11
N LEU A 377 30.69 5.45 10.15
CA LEU A 377 29.30 5.62 9.72
C LEU A 377 28.68 4.32 9.23
N LEU A 378 29.42 3.49 8.50
CA LEU A 378 28.90 2.23 7.99
C LEU A 378 28.69 1.19 9.08
N VAL A 379 29.57 1.15 10.08
CA VAL A 379 29.35 0.31 11.26
C VAL A 379 28.09 0.75 11.99
N ASP A 380 27.88 2.05 12.17
CA ASP A 380 26.67 2.59 12.83
C ASP A 380 25.39 2.26 12.03
N LEU A 381 25.43 2.38 10.70
CA LEU A 381 24.29 2.06 9.82
C LEU A 381 23.96 0.56 9.82
N GLU A 382 24.99 -0.28 9.77
CA GLU A 382 24.84 -1.72 9.81
C GLU A 382 24.36 -2.19 11.18
N GLU A 383 24.86 -1.59 12.27
CA GLU A 383 24.37 -1.83 13.62
C GLU A 383 22.91 -1.44 13.74
N SER A 384 22.53 -0.23 13.34
CA SER A 384 21.14 0.23 13.34
C SER A 384 20.21 -0.73 12.58
N SER A 385 20.62 -1.15 11.38
CA SER A 385 19.86 -2.11 10.56
C SER A 385 19.74 -3.48 11.24
N THR A 386 20.85 -3.99 11.79
CA THR A 386 20.91 -5.29 12.48
C THR A 386 20.02 -5.31 13.71
N ARG A 387 20.18 -4.33 14.61
CA ARG A 387 19.45 -4.24 15.88
C ARG A 387 17.95 -4.01 15.65
N SER A 388 17.58 -3.19 14.67
CA SER A 388 16.18 -2.99 14.27
C SER A 388 15.50 -4.31 13.90
N PHE A 389 16.20 -5.19 13.18
CA PHE A 389 15.66 -6.50 12.79
C PHE A 389 15.64 -7.53 13.93
N GLU A 390 16.67 -7.56 14.77
CA GLU A 390 16.70 -8.45 15.95
C GLU A 390 15.56 -8.14 16.94
N GLN A 391 15.38 -6.84 17.24
CA GLN A 391 14.29 -6.38 18.08
C GLN A 391 12.92 -6.76 17.49
N TYR A 392 12.76 -6.64 16.17
CA TYR A 392 11.54 -7.03 15.47
C TYR A 392 11.21 -8.52 15.64
N ILE A 393 12.19 -9.41 15.52
CA ILE A 393 11.95 -10.86 15.60
C ILE A 393 11.92 -11.42 17.03
N GLY A 394 12.03 -10.54 18.03
CA GLY A 394 12.04 -10.89 19.44
C GLY A 394 13.32 -11.62 19.87
N GLU A 395 14.43 -11.39 19.20
CA GLU A 395 15.72 -12.00 19.53
C GLU A 395 16.65 -10.96 20.17
N SER A 396 17.34 -11.37 21.23
CA SER A 396 18.48 -10.65 21.79
C SER A 396 19.75 -11.37 21.34
N ALA A 397 20.03 -11.30 20.04
CA ALA A 397 21.27 -11.84 19.51
C ALA A 397 22.34 -10.75 19.57
N ASP A 398 23.53 -11.10 20.06
CA ASP A 398 24.71 -10.25 20.01
C ASP A 398 25.39 -10.42 18.64
N THR A 399 24.61 -10.25 17.55
CA THR A 399 25.12 -10.49 16.19
C THR A 399 26.29 -9.54 15.93
N PRO A 400 27.48 -10.07 15.57
CA PRO A 400 28.61 -9.23 15.22
C PRO A 400 28.31 -8.41 13.96
N VAL A 401 28.43 -7.09 14.08
CA VAL A 401 28.22 -6.13 13.01
C VAL A 401 29.41 -6.20 12.04
N LYS A 402 29.12 -6.35 10.74
CA LYS A 402 30.16 -6.38 9.70
C LYS A 402 30.79 -5.00 9.50
N THR A 403 32.11 -4.98 9.35
CA THR A 403 32.90 -3.79 9.04
C THR A 403 32.85 -3.43 7.56
N LEU A 404 33.26 -2.22 7.19
CA LEU A 404 33.38 -1.82 5.77
C LEU A 404 34.36 -2.73 5.01
N THR A 405 35.47 -3.14 5.63
CA THR A 405 36.42 -4.07 5.01
C THR A 405 35.76 -5.40 4.68
N GLU A 406 35.03 -6.00 5.62
CA GLU A 406 34.31 -7.26 5.36
C GLU A 406 33.22 -7.09 4.30
N ALA A 407 32.49 -5.97 4.31
CA ALA A 407 31.51 -5.66 3.27
C ALA A 407 32.17 -5.59 1.88
N ARG A 408 33.31 -4.92 1.75
CA ARG A 408 34.07 -4.86 0.49
C ARG A 408 34.60 -6.22 0.07
N ASP A 409 35.13 -7.01 1.00
CA ASP A 409 35.62 -8.36 0.72
C ASP A 409 34.51 -9.27 0.18
N ILE A 410 33.30 -9.16 0.74
CA ILE A 410 32.10 -9.82 0.21
C ILE A 410 31.86 -9.38 -1.23
N LEU A 411 31.73 -8.07 -1.50
CA LEU A 411 31.44 -7.56 -2.85
C LEU A 411 32.51 -7.95 -3.88
N LEU A 412 33.79 -7.93 -3.48
CA LEU A 412 34.92 -8.38 -4.31
C LEU A 412 34.84 -9.86 -4.63
N SER A 413 34.43 -10.68 -3.65
CA SER A 413 34.25 -12.12 -3.85
C SER A 413 33.12 -12.40 -4.85
N ILE A 414 32.03 -11.63 -4.79
CA ILE A 414 30.92 -11.71 -5.75
C ILE A 414 31.36 -11.26 -7.14
N GLU A 415 32.06 -10.13 -7.26
CA GLU A 415 32.60 -9.65 -8.54
C GLU A 415 33.50 -10.71 -9.18
N LYS A 416 34.36 -11.34 -8.39
CA LYS A 416 35.26 -12.40 -8.86
C LYS A 416 34.50 -13.67 -9.28
N ALA A 417 33.47 -14.06 -8.54
CA ALA A 417 32.73 -15.29 -8.80
C ALA A 417 31.74 -15.18 -9.98
N THR A 418 31.16 -13.99 -10.18
CA THR A 418 30.01 -13.80 -11.08
C THR A 418 30.32 -12.89 -12.28
N GLY A 419 31.37 -12.08 -12.18
CA GLY A 419 31.66 -11.00 -13.13
C GLY A 419 30.73 -9.79 -13.00
N ILE A 420 29.74 -9.83 -12.12
CA ILE A 420 28.82 -8.73 -11.85
C ILE A 420 29.43 -7.77 -10.84
N LYS A 421 29.28 -6.47 -11.04
CA LYS A 421 29.73 -5.45 -10.08
C LYS A 421 28.59 -5.01 -9.16
N PRO A 422 28.54 -5.50 -7.89
CA PRO A 422 27.54 -5.08 -6.92
C PRO A 422 27.94 -3.82 -6.15
N ALA A 423 26.94 -3.07 -5.73
CA ALA A 423 27.05 -2.02 -4.72
C ALA A 423 25.98 -2.20 -3.64
N LEU A 424 26.36 -1.98 -2.39
CA LEU A 424 25.42 -1.85 -1.30
C LEU A 424 24.94 -0.40 -1.22
N ILE A 425 23.65 -0.18 -1.00
CA ILE A 425 23.05 1.15 -0.85
C ILE A 425 22.23 1.17 0.45
N TYR A 426 22.71 1.93 1.44
CA TYR A 426 21.95 2.24 2.64
C TYR A 426 21.11 3.48 2.38
N ILE A 427 19.82 3.40 2.71
CA ILE A 427 18.86 4.49 2.63
C ILE A 427 18.28 4.71 4.02
N ASN A 428 18.63 5.83 4.62
CA ASN A 428 18.31 6.13 6.02
C ASN A 428 17.90 7.59 6.22
N PHE A 429 17.35 7.90 7.39
CA PHE A 429 17.06 9.28 7.78
C PHE A 429 18.00 9.74 8.90
N VAL A 430 18.54 10.94 8.76
CA VAL A 430 19.44 11.55 9.74
C VAL A 430 18.96 12.94 10.15
N PRO A 431 19.25 13.42 11.37
CA PRO A 431 18.84 14.75 11.79
C PRO A 431 19.31 15.83 10.80
N ALA A 432 18.41 16.76 10.46
CA ALA A 432 18.77 17.92 9.65
C ALA A 432 19.92 18.69 10.32
N THR A 433 21.10 18.74 9.68
CA THR A 433 22.19 19.57 10.16
C THR A 433 21.80 21.04 10.00
N GLY A 434 21.77 21.77 11.10
CA GLY A 434 21.43 23.19 11.09
C GLY A 434 22.38 23.97 10.18
N THR A 435 21.82 24.87 9.37
CA THR A 435 22.56 26.01 8.84
C THR A 435 23.18 26.79 10.01
N PRO A 436 24.40 27.36 9.86
CA PRO A 436 25.07 28.08 10.93
C PRO A 436 24.21 29.27 11.36
N LYS A 437 23.61 29.14 12.55
CA LYS A 437 22.85 30.22 13.17
C LYS A 437 23.83 31.37 13.42
N ALA A 438 23.62 32.50 12.75
CA ALA A 438 24.26 33.75 13.10
C ALA A 438 24.10 33.98 14.62
N ALA A 439 25.20 34.39 15.24
CA ALA A 439 25.36 34.52 16.68
C ALA A 439 24.20 35.25 17.36
N ALA A 440 23.51 34.58 18.28
CA ALA A 440 22.95 35.18 19.49
C ALA A 440 22.50 34.08 20.48
N ASP A 441 23.09 34.17 21.66
CA ASP A 441 22.71 33.63 22.98
C ASP A 441 22.79 32.12 23.27
N LYS A 442 23.97 31.73 23.80
CA LYS A 442 24.23 30.93 25.03
C LYS A 442 22.96 30.44 25.77
N THR A 443 22.78 29.20 26.25
CA THR A 443 23.71 28.10 26.61
C THR A 443 22.92 26.86 27.13
N ILE A 444 23.47 25.67 26.86
CA ILE A 444 23.57 24.44 27.70
C ILE A 444 22.35 23.49 27.84
N SER A 445 22.49 22.30 27.25
CA SER A 445 21.90 21.02 27.69
C SER A 445 22.97 20.19 28.42
N LEU A 446 22.62 19.31 29.37
CA LEU A 446 23.30 18.02 29.66
C LEU A 446 22.44 17.08 30.58
N PRO A 447 22.71 15.75 30.59
CA PRO A 447 21.77 14.62 30.84
C PRO A 447 21.70 14.22 32.34
N ILE A 448 20.98 13.18 32.83
CA ILE A 448 21.24 11.71 32.81
C ILE A 448 19.93 10.94 33.20
N SER A 449 19.71 9.74 32.67
CA SER A 449 18.78 8.67 33.14
C SER A 449 19.45 7.79 34.23
N PRO A 450 18.88 6.71 34.81
CA PRO A 450 17.49 6.22 34.85
C PRO A 450 17.00 5.87 36.29
N GLN A 451 15.68 5.94 36.52
CA GLN A 451 14.86 5.11 37.43
C GLN A 451 13.70 5.90 38.03
N SER A 452 12.59 5.18 38.16
CA SER A 452 11.33 5.51 38.86
C SER A 452 10.29 6.34 38.10
N ASP A 453 9.10 5.73 38.10
CA ASP A 453 7.83 6.19 37.56
C ASP A 453 7.41 7.55 38.13
N VAL A 454 6.53 8.22 37.36
CA VAL A 454 5.85 9.51 37.64
C VAL A 454 6.58 10.73 37.09
N ILE A 455 6.07 11.23 35.95
CA ILE A 455 6.50 12.47 35.32
C ILE A 455 5.33 13.46 35.46
N TRP A 456 5.59 14.57 36.18
CA TRP A 456 4.71 15.72 36.49
C TRP A 456 3.94 15.69 37.82
N GLN A 457 4.47 16.41 38.81
CA GLN A 457 3.69 17.07 39.86
C GLN A 457 3.91 18.59 39.74
N PHE A 458 2.82 19.35 39.65
CA PHE A 458 2.83 20.81 39.66
C PHE A 458 2.53 21.31 41.08
N ASN A 459 3.33 22.22 41.62
CA ASN A 459 2.91 23.05 42.75
C ASN A 459 3.15 24.55 42.45
N ALA A 460 2.52 25.40 43.27
CA ALA A 460 2.15 26.75 42.91
C ALA A 460 3.27 27.82 42.99
N GLN A 461 4.56 27.49 43.01
CA GLN A 461 5.63 28.48 43.10
C GLN A 461 6.92 28.07 42.37
N GLY A 462 7.20 28.73 41.23
CA GLY A 462 8.47 28.99 40.51
C GLY A 462 9.76 28.16 40.71
N LEU A 463 10.49 27.96 39.59
CA LEU A 463 11.76 27.23 39.46
C LEU A 463 12.99 27.88 40.15
N ALA A 464 13.90 27.06 40.68
CA ALA A 464 15.26 27.44 41.07
C ALA A 464 16.32 26.54 40.39
N LEU A 465 17.43 27.13 39.93
CA LEU A 465 18.51 26.57 39.10
C LEU A 465 19.78 26.25 39.90
N ASN A 466 20.58 25.28 39.42
CA ASN A 466 22.07 25.30 39.48
C ASN A 466 22.70 24.42 38.36
N GLN A 467 23.79 24.92 37.76
CA GLN A 467 24.55 24.43 36.59
C GLN A 467 25.59 23.33 36.94
N VAL A 468 26.23 22.56 36.02
CA VAL A 468 27.42 22.88 35.17
C VAL A 468 27.62 21.85 33.99
N SER A 469 28.27 22.35 32.92
CA SER A 469 28.62 21.94 31.53
C SER A 469 29.58 20.76 31.21
N GLN A 470 29.54 20.23 29.95
CA GLN A 470 30.63 20.29 28.91
C GLN A 470 30.25 19.64 27.55
N GLN A 471 30.59 20.30 26.44
CA GLN A 471 30.26 19.95 25.03
C GLN A 471 31.27 18.96 24.40
N GLN A 472 30.76 17.94 23.71
CA GLN A 472 31.47 17.12 22.72
C GLN A 472 30.56 16.97 21.50
N VAL A 473 31.11 17.11 20.29
CA VAL A 473 30.40 16.92 19.02
C VAL A 473 29.99 15.44 18.95
N ALA A 474 28.73 15.16 19.28
CA ALA A 474 28.25 13.79 19.41
C ALA A 474 27.80 13.26 18.05
N THR A 475 28.35 12.11 17.66
CA THR A 475 27.63 11.15 16.81
C THR A 475 26.24 10.93 17.42
N PRO A 476 25.15 11.01 16.62
CA PRO A 476 23.81 10.87 17.17
C PRO A 476 23.66 9.47 17.78
N PRO A 477 23.02 9.35 18.96
CA PRO A 477 22.85 8.05 19.60
C PRO A 477 22.03 7.12 18.71
N VAL A 478 22.49 5.87 18.60
CA VAL A 478 21.90 4.75 17.84
C VAL A 478 20.42 4.47 18.19
N ASN A 479 19.90 5.07 19.27
CA ASN A 479 18.54 4.89 19.79
C ASN A 479 17.70 6.18 19.85
N ARG A 480 17.93 7.17 18.97
CA ARG A 480 17.00 8.30 18.82
C ARG A 480 15.79 7.87 17.98
N PRO A 481 14.54 8.08 18.43
CA PRO A 481 13.36 7.85 17.60
C PRO A 481 13.41 8.73 16.34
N ALA A 482 13.17 8.12 15.17
CA ALA A 482 13.11 8.84 13.90
C ALA A 482 12.12 10.01 13.98
N GLN A 483 12.50 11.17 13.45
CA GLN A 483 11.68 12.37 13.43
C GLN A 483 11.23 12.69 12.01
N ASN A 484 10.05 13.31 11.87
CA ASN A 484 9.50 13.71 10.57
C ASN A 484 10.41 14.63 9.77
N ASN A 485 11.21 15.46 10.45
CA ASN A 485 12.14 16.41 9.86
C ASN A 485 13.56 15.86 9.66
N ASP A 486 13.81 14.60 9.99
CA ASP A 486 15.07 13.95 9.62
C ASP A 486 15.16 13.90 8.08
N GLN A 487 16.34 14.13 7.54
CA GLN A 487 16.60 14.22 6.11
C GLN A 487 17.08 12.88 5.55
N LEU A 488 16.67 12.59 4.31
CA LEU A 488 17.12 11.42 3.58
C LEU A 488 18.64 11.45 3.37
N GLU A 489 19.28 10.36 3.74
CA GLU A 489 20.68 10.08 3.54
C GLU A 489 20.86 8.78 2.76
N LEU A 490 21.79 8.82 1.80
CA LEU A 490 22.14 7.70 0.93
C LEU A 490 23.62 7.40 1.12
N VAL A 491 23.95 6.15 1.43
CA VAL A 491 25.34 5.68 1.52
C VAL A 491 25.57 4.51 0.57
N VAL A 492 26.49 4.67 -0.38
CA VAL A 492 26.85 3.65 -1.36
C VAL A 492 28.22 3.06 -1.03
N VAL A 493 28.27 1.74 -0.88
CA VAL A 493 29.49 0.98 -0.66
C VAL A 493 29.80 0.13 -1.90
N PRO A 494 30.77 0.54 -2.73
CA PRO A 494 31.28 -0.27 -3.82
C PRO A 494 32.37 -1.24 -3.34
N ALA A 495 32.63 -2.30 -4.11
CA ALA A 495 33.72 -3.25 -3.87
C ALA A 495 35.11 -2.57 -3.86
N LYS A 496 35.30 -1.54 -4.69
CA LYS A 496 36.55 -0.78 -4.85
C LYS A 496 36.30 0.72 -4.87
N GLY A 497 37.26 1.48 -4.35
CA GLY A 497 37.22 2.94 -4.29
C GLY A 497 36.47 3.48 -3.06
N SER A 498 36.35 4.81 -2.99
CA SER A 498 35.70 5.50 -1.88
C SER A 498 34.19 5.20 -1.86
N ALA A 499 33.64 5.03 -0.65
CA ALA A 499 32.19 5.02 -0.45
C ALA A 499 31.63 6.42 -0.67
N ILE A 500 30.34 6.51 -1.00
CA ILE A 500 29.66 7.76 -1.34
C ILE A 500 28.61 8.01 -0.28
N ARG A 501 28.55 9.23 0.26
CA ARG A 501 27.48 9.68 1.14
C ARG A 501 26.80 10.89 0.51
N LYS A 502 25.48 10.88 0.44
CA LYS A 502 24.66 12.00 -0.04
C LYS A 502 23.56 12.28 0.95
N ARG A 503 23.38 13.55 1.32
CA ARG A 503 22.17 14.03 1.97
C ARG A 503 21.32 14.74 0.94
N VAL A 504 20.04 14.44 0.95
CA VAL A 504 19.08 14.97 -0.01
C VAL A 504 18.32 16.10 0.69
N GLU A 505 18.81 17.32 0.50
CA GLU A 505 18.19 18.50 1.10
C GLU A 505 16.73 18.64 0.65
N GLY A 506 15.85 18.97 1.59
CA GLY A 506 14.42 19.13 1.32
C GLY A 506 13.66 17.81 1.10
N ALA A 507 14.29 16.65 1.21
CA ALA A 507 13.62 15.35 1.27
C ALA A 507 13.54 14.87 2.73
N THR A 508 12.54 15.35 3.47
CA THR A 508 12.32 14.93 4.86
C THR A 508 11.71 13.54 4.93
N ARG A 509 11.88 12.85 6.07
CA ARG A 509 11.25 11.56 6.33
C ARG A 509 9.76 11.58 6.07
N GLU A 510 9.06 12.60 6.56
CA GLU A 510 7.62 12.74 6.32
C GLU A 510 7.27 12.82 4.83
N GLN A 511 8.01 13.60 4.05
CA GLN A 511 7.77 13.73 2.61
C GLN A 511 8.07 12.43 1.86
N VAL A 512 9.22 11.82 2.13
CA VAL A 512 9.62 10.57 1.47
C VAL A 512 8.64 9.45 1.80
N MET A 513 8.25 9.29 3.07
CA MET A 513 7.27 8.26 3.48
C MET A 513 5.89 8.50 2.87
N LYS A 514 5.45 9.76 2.80
CA LYS A 514 4.18 10.12 2.16
C LYS A 514 4.17 9.73 0.68
N VAL A 515 5.21 10.10 -0.06
CA VAL A 515 5.31 9.78 -1.50
C VAL A 515 5.49 8.27 -1.73
N ALA A 516 6.30 7.60 -0.90
CA ALA A 516 6.45 6.14 -0.91
C ALA A 516 5.09 5.43 -0.74
N LYS A 517 4.27 5.91 0.18
CA LYS A 517 2.93 5.37 0.41
C LYS A 517 1.98 5.64 -0.76
N THR A 518 1.95 6.87 -1.28
CA THR A 518 1.18 7.21 -2.48
C THR A 518 1.57 6.31 -3.66
N PHE A 519 2.87 6.14 -3.89
CA PHE A 519 3.39 5.29 -4.95
C PHE A 519 2.93 3.83 -4.81
N ARG A 520 3.00 3.25 -3.60
CA ARG A 520 2.52 1.89 -3.33
C ARG A 520 1.02 1.72 -3.63
N GLY A 521 0.18 2.72 -3.34
CA GLY A 521 -1.26 2.65 -3.63
C GLY A 521 -1.60 2.86 -5.11
N GLU A 522 -0.89 3.77 -5.79
CA GLU A 522 -1.14 4.07 -7.20
C GLU A 522 -0.66 2.96 -8.14
N ILE A 523 0.49 2.32 -7.85
CA ILE A 523 1.07 1.29 -8.71
C ILE A 523 0.22 0.02 -8.77
N THR A 524 -0.61 -0.22 -7.75
CA THR A 524 -1.54 -1.35 -7.71
C THR A 524 -2.86 -1.09 -8.44
N ASN A 525 -3.13 0.16 -8.82
CA ASN A 525 -4.35 0.52 -9.55
C ASN A 525 -4.15 0.34 -11.07
N VAL A 526 -4.40 -0.87 -11.57
CA VAL A 526 -4.29 -1.20 -13.00
C VAL A 526 -5.22 -0.40 -13.92
N ARG A 527 -6.30 0.19 -13.38
CA ARG A 527 -7.25 1.02 -14.17
C ARG A 527 -6.66 2.38 -14.53
N ASN A 528 -5.71 2.87 -13.72
CA ASN A 528 -4.98 4.09 -14.00
C ASN A 528 -3.53 3.77 -14.40
N ALA A 529 -3.33 3.39 -15.66
CA ALA A 529 -2.07 2.86 -16.18
C ALA A 529 -0.84 3.76 -16.00
N ARG A 530 -1.03 5.05 -15.67
CA ARG A 530 0.04 6.03 -15.43
C ARG A 530 -0.08 6.79 -14.11
N GLY A 531 -1.04 6.42 -13.25
CA GLY A 531 -1.30 7.12 -11.99
C GLY A 531 -0.09 7.22 -11.08
N TYR A 532 0.74 6.18 -11.06
CA TYR A 532 1.95 6.08 -10.24
C TYR A 532 3.13 6.94 -10.75
N GLN A 533 3.04 7.56 -11.93
CA GLN A 533 4.24 8.11 -12.58
C GLN A 533 4.88 9.24 -11.78
N ALA A 534 4.09 10.17 -11.24
CA ALA A 534 4.61 11.33 -10.52
C ALA A 534 5.29 10.92 -9.20
N SER A 535 4.63 10.06 -8.42
CA SER A 535 5.16 9.57 -7.14
C SER A 535 6.43 8.73 -7.35
N SER A 536 6.45 7.91 -8.41
CA SER A 536 7.61 7.12 -8.81
C SER A 536 8.82 7.98 -9.24
N GLN A 537 8.60 9.03 -10.05
CA GLN A 537 9.66 9.96 -10.45
C GLN A 537 10.22 10.72 -9.26
N GLN A 538 9.35 11.19 -8.35
CA GLN A 538 9.79 11.94 -7.19
C GLN A 538 10.70 11.09 -6.29
N LEU A 539 10.35 9.82 -6.09
CA LEU A 539 11.18 8.88 -5.34
C LEU A 539 12.49 8.57 -6.08
N TYR A 540 12.46 8.41 -7.40
CA TYR A 540 13.68 8.26 -8.20
C TYR A 540 14.62 9.46 -8.02
N GLN A 541 14.08 10.68 -8.11
CA GLN A 541 14.82 11.93 -7.95
C GLN A 541 15.48 12.05 -6.57
N TRP A 542 14.82 11.56 -5.51
CA TRP A 542 15.40 11.57 -4.17
C TRP A 542 16.38 10.43 -3.94
N MET A 543 16.08 9.20 -4.38
CA MET A 543 16.78 8.00 -3.91
C MET A 543 17.83 7.48 -4.89
N VAL A 544 17.73 7.82 -6.18
CA VAL A 544 18.59 7.25 -7.25
C VAL A 544 19.35 8.32 -8.00
N ALA A 545 18.67 9.38 -8.45
CA ALA A 545 19.29 10.43 -9.27
C ALA A 545 20.58 11.02 -8.65
N PRO A 546 20.70 11.24 -7.33
CA PRO A 546 21.93 11.76 -6.71
C PRO A 546 23.14 10.82 -6.81
N LEU A 547 22.91 9.54 -7.14
CA LEU A 547 23.92 8.48 -7.19
C LEU A 547 24.28 8.08 -8.63
N GLU A 548 23.46 8.43 -9.62
CA GLU A 548 23.47 7.83 -10.95
C GLU A 548 24.81 8.00 -11.69
N ALA A 549 25.38 9.21 -11.67
CA ALA A 549 26.66 9.48 -12.34
C ALA A 549 27.80 8.60 -11.80
N GLU A 550 27.85 8.37 -10.48
CA GLU A 550 28.86 7.53 -9.84
C GLU A 550 28.62 6.04 -10.12
N LEU A 551 27.36 5.58 -10.06
CA LEU A 551 27.00 4.20 -10.37
C LEU A 551 27.39 3.85 -11.82
N GLN A 552 27.11 4.75 -12.76
CA GLN A 552 27.46 4.61 -14.18
C GLN A 552 28.97 4.65 -14.41
N ALA A 553 29.67 5.65 -13.85
CA ALA A 553 31.12 5.80 -14.02
C ALA A 553 31.90 4.57 -13.52
N ARG A 554 31.38 3.88 -12.50
CA ARG A 554 32.00 2.67 -11.95
C ARG A 554 31.50 1.38 -12.61
N GLY A 555 30.52 1.47 -13.51
CA GLY A 555 29.91 0.35 -14.21
C GLY A 555 29.21 -0.62 -13.26
N MET A 556 28.51 -0.10 -12.26
CA MET A 556 27.72 -0.93 -11.33
C MET A 556 26.58 -1.62 -12.10
N GLN A 557 26.28 -2.86 -11.72
CA GLN A 557 25.29 -3.71 -12.41
C GLN A 557 24.25 -4.30 -11.46
N ASN A 558 24.60 -4.47 -10.19
CA ASN A 558 23.69 -4.95 -9.15
C ASN A 558 23.65 -3.95 -7.99
N LEU A 559 22.45 -3.56 -7.58
CA LEU A 559 22.21 -2.66 -6.44
C LEU A 559 21.49 -3.42 -5.34
N VAL A 560 22.07 -3.44 -4.15
CA VAL A 560 21.48 -4.10 -2.99
C VAL A 560 21.09 -3.05 -1.96
N PHE A 561 19.80 -2.88 -1.74
CA PHE A 561 19.25 -1.86 -0.86
C PHE A 561 19.08 -2.37 0.57
N MET A 562 19.55 -1.58 1.54
CA MET A 562 19.22 -1.72 2.95
C MET A 562 18.50 -0.44 3.34
N MET A 563 17.22 -0.57 3.67
CA MET A 563 16.32 0.57 3.81
C MET A 563 15.80 0.67 5.23
N ASP A 564 15.69 1.90 5.70
CA ASP A 564 15.09 2.23 6.99
C ASP A 564 13.61 1.84 7.05
N ALA A 565 13.09 1.71 8.27
CA ALA A 565 11.70 1.41 8.52
C ALA A 565 10.79 2.47 7.85
N GLY A 566 9.86 1.99 7.04
CA GLY A 566 8.87 2.68 6.22
C GLY A 566 9.07 2.40 4.72
N LEU A 567 10.32 2.12 4.33
CA LEU A 567 10.76 2.02 2.93
C LEU A 567 11.06 0.59 2.48
N ARG A 568 11.09 -0.40 3.39
CA ARG A 568 11.54 -1.76 3.07
C ARG A 568 10.66 -2.50 2.06
N SER A 569 9.38 -2.11 1.96
CA SER A 569 8.40 -2.62 0.99
C SER A 569 8.24 -1.73 -0.26
N LEU A 570 9.13 -0.77 -0.47
CA LEU A 570 9.07 0.10 -1.65
C LEU A 570 9.44 -0.68 -2.92
N PRO A 571 8.62 -0.63 -4.00
CA PRO A 571 8.93 -1.33 -5.24
C PRO A 571 10.02 -0.59 -6.03
N MET A 572 11.27 -0.73 -5.57
CA MET A 572 12.45 -0.07 -6.14
C MET A 572 12.59 -0.31 -7.65
N ALA A 573 12.22 -1.50 -8.13
CA ALA A 573 12.23 -1.86 -9.54
C ALA A 573 11.41 -0.89 -10.42
N ALA A 574 10.33 -0.33 -9.87
CA ALA A 574 9.40 0.53 -10.58
C ALA A 574 9.63 2.03 -10.37
N LEU A 575 10.73 2.44 -9.72
CA LEU A 575 11.17 3.84 -9.75
C LEU A 575 11.63 4.20 -11.17
N HIS A 576 11.17 5.31 -11.75
CA HIS A 576 11.58 5.74 -13.11
C HIS A 576 12.09 7.17 -13.15
N ASP A 577 13.03 7.42 -14.07
CA ASP A 577 13.63 8.74 -14.31
C ASP A 577 12.81 9.61 -15.30
N GLY A 578 11.61 9.15 -15.69
CA GLY A 578 10.81 9.74 -16.77
C GLY A 578 11.01 9.11 -18.14
N GLN A 579 12.04 8.28 -18.32
CA GLN A 579 12.30 7.53 -19.56
C GLN A 579 12.39 6.02 -19.33
N LYS A 580 13.10 5.58 -18.30
CA LYS A 580 13.39 4.19 -17.96
C LYS A 580 13.14 3.91 -16.50
N PHE A 581 12.64 2.71 -16.23
CA PHE A 581 12.57 2.16 -14.88
C PHE A 581 13.96 1.76 -14.37
N LEU A 582 14.15 1.78 -13.06
CA LEU A 582 15.40 1.40 -12.41
C LEU A 582 15.81 -0.04 -12.77
N ILE A 583 14.82 -0.93 -12.88
CA ILE A 583 15.02 -2.34 -13.24
C ILE A 583 15.56 -2.53 -14.68
N GLU A 584 15.35 -1.56 -15.56
CA GLU A 584 15.94 -1.59 -16.91
C GLU A 584 17.44 -1.32 -16.89
N LYS A 585 17.92 -0.62 -15.84
CA LYS A 585 19.32 -0.18 -15.70
C LYS A 585 20.15 -1.15 -14.85
N TYR A 586 19.59 -1.66 -13.76
CA TYR A 586 20.32 -2.47 -12.77
C TYR A 586 19.52 -3.67 -12.29
N SER A 587 20.20 -4.76 -11.91
CA SER A 587 19.57 -5.81 -11.10
C SER A 587 19.46 -5.35 -9.65
N ILE A 588 18.37 -5.70 -8.99
CA ILE A 588 18.02 -5.15 -7.69
C ILE A 588 17.80 -6.27 -6.68
N GLY A 589 18.29 -6.07 -5.46
CA GLY A 589 17.93 -6.87 -4.30
C GLY A 589 17.77 -6.00 -3.05
N THR A 590 17.17 -6.56 -2.00
CA THR A 590 17.01 -5.90 -0.70
C THR A 590 17.53 -6.83 0.38
N MET A 591 18.22 -6.28 1.37
CA MET A 591 18.66 -7.02 2.56
C MET A 591 18.09 -6.37 3.82
N PRO A 592 17.65 -7.17 4.82
CA PRO A 592 17.38 -6.67 6.15
C PRO A 592 18.62 -5.98 6.76
N SER A 593 19.75 -6.67 6.67
CA SER A 593 21.07 -6.28 7.15
C SER A 593 22.10 -7.17 6.48
N LEU A 594 23.31 -6.67 6.24
CA LEU A 594 24.41 -7.47 5.71
C LEU A 594 24.91 -8.50 6.74
N SER A 595 24.86 -8.15 8.03
CA SER A 595 25.32 -8.97 9.16
C SER A 595 24.38 -10.15 9.45
N LEU A 596 23.08 -9.95 9.22
CA LEU A 596 22.06 -11.00 9.38
C LEU A 596 21.87 -11.88 8.13
N THR A 597 22.56 -11.57 7.02
CA THR A 597 22.39 -12.28 5.75
C THR A 597 23.58 -13.18 5.45
N ASP A 598 23.31 -14.44 5.08
CA ASP A 598 24.35 -15.33 4.54
C ASP A 598 24.71 -14.94 3.10
N THR A 599 25.81 -14.19 2.98
CA THR A 599 26.30 -13.63 1.71
C THR A 599 27.14 -14.58 0.88
N ARG A 600 27.32 -15.84 1.31
CA ARG A 600 28.15 -16.82 0.56
C ARG A 600 27.48 -17.17 -0.76
N TYR A 601 28.19 -16.88 -1.85
CA TYR A 601 27.76 -17.24 -3.20
C TYR A 601 27.75 -18.75 -3.42
N VAL A 602 26.66 -19.23 -4.03
CA VAL A 602 26.52 -20.60 -4.51
C VAL A 602 25.86 -20.55 -5.87
N ASP A 603 26.45 -21.21 -6.88
CA ASP A 603 25.80 -21.37 -8.17
C ASP A 603 24.66 -22.39 -8.04
N ILE A 604 23.42 -21.92 -8.19
CA ILE A 604 22.22 -22.75 -8.03
C ILE A 604 21.75 -23.42 -9.32
N LYS A 605 22.39 -23.19 -10.48
CA LYS A 605 21.92 -23.68 -11.80
C LYS A 605 21.69 -25.20 -11.87
N ASN A 606 22.43 -25.97 -11.07
CA ASN A 606 22.34 -27.43 -11.02
C ASN A 606 21.63 -27.98 -9.77
N THR A 607 21.05 -27.11 -8.94
CA THR A 607 20.30 -27.51 -7.74
C THR A 607 18.92 -28.05 -8.10
N GLN A 608 18.34 -28.90 -7.25
CA GLN A 608 16.98 -29.41 -7.47
C GLN A 608 15.93 -28.48 -6.86
N VAL A 609 14.77 -28.40 -7.52
CA VAL A 609 13.60 -27.66 -7.05
C VAL A 609 12.61 -28.59 -6.35
N LEU A 610 12.14 -28.19 -5.17
CA LEU A 610 10.91 -28.71 -4.57
C LEU A 610 9.80 -27.68 -4.79
N ALA A 611 8.87 -27.98 -5.69
CA ALA A 611 7.75 -27.10 -6.00
C ALA A 611 6.48 -27.64 -5.33
N MET A 612 5.79 -26.87 -4.52
CA MET A 612 4.57 -27.31 -3.86
C MET A 612 3.49 -26.24 -3.93
N GLY A 613 2.23 -26.61 -4.04
CA GLY A 613 1.16 -25.62 -4.13
C GLY A 613 -0.26 -26.14 -3.96
N MET A 614 -1.18 -25.21 -3.82
CA MET A 614 -2.62 -25.44 -3.66
C MET A 614 -3.39 -24.65 -4.71
N SER A 615 -4.24 -25.33 -5.47
CA SER A 615 -5.09 -24.73 -6.49
C SER A 615 -6.57 -24.71 -6.12
N LYS A 616 -6.98 -25.55 -5.16
CA LYS A 616 -8.36 -25.69 -4.70
C LYS A 616 -8.45 -25.27 -3.24
N PHE A 617 -9.43 -24.43 -2.92
CA PHE A 617 -9.65 -23.92 -1.57
C PHE A 617 -11.13 -24.01 -1.20
N ALA A 618 -11.43 -24.24 0.08
CA ALA A 618 -12.81 -24.29 0.57
C ALA A 618 -13.38 -22.88 0.83
N GLU A 619 -12.55 -21.96 1.33
CA GLU A 619 -12.95 -20.62 1.79
C GLU A 619 -12.34 -19.48 0.95
N LEU A 620 -11.39 -19.80 0.07
CA LEU A 620 -10.67 -18.84 -0.78
C LEU A 620 -10.94 -19.11 -2.26
N ASN A 621 -10.59 -18.14 -3.12
CA ASN A 621 -10.73 -18.31 -4.56
C ASN A 621 -9.74 -19.39 -5.07
N PRO A 622 -10.15 -20.24 -6.04
CA PRO A 622 -9.24 -21.20 -6.67
C PRO A 622 -8.09 -20.49 -7.41
N LEU A 623 -6.95 -21.16 -7.50
CA LEU A 623 -5.75 -20.71 -8.23
C LEU A 623 -5.44 -21.71 -9.36
N PRO A 624 -6.17 -21.67 -10.48
CA PRO A 624 -6.01 -22.61 -11.59
C PRO A 624 -4.64 -22.54 -12.29
N GLY A 625 -3.87 -21.46 -12.11
CA GLY A 625 -2.51 -21.32 -12.63
C GLY A 625 -1.47 -22.18 -11.91
N VAL A 626 -1.68 -22.49 -10.63
CA VAL A 626 -0.72 -23.20 -9.76
C VAL A 626 -0.30 -24.57 -10.31
N PRO A 627 -1.21 -25.48 -10.70
CA PRO A 627 -0.82 -26.79 -11.23
C PRO A 627 0.10 -26.69 -12.46
N VAL A 628 -0.11 -25.65 -13.27
CA VAL A 628 0.65 -25.41 -14.49
C VAL A 628 2.00 -24.79 -14.19
N GLU A 629 2.06 -23.82 -13.29
CA GLU A 629 3.31 -23.26 -12.77
C GLU A 629 4.24 -24.37 -12.24
N LEU A 630 3.75 -25.23 -11.35
CA LEU A 630 4.54 -26.32 -10.77
C LEU A 630 5.02 -27.32 -11.84
N SER A 631 4.16 -27.62 -12.82
CA SER A 631 4.47 -28.53 -13.92
C SER A 631 5.55 -27.95 -14.84
N ILE A 632 5.41 -26.69 -15.26
CA ILE A 632 6.39 -25.97 -16.09
C ILE A 632 7.74 -25.94 -15.39
N ILE A 633 7.77 -25.55 -14.11
CA ILE A 633 8.99 -25.46 -13.33
C ILE A 633 9.68 -26.82 -13.27
N THR A 634 8.98 -27.89 -12.90
CA THR A 634 9.63 -29.18 -12.56
C THR A 634 9.81 -30.14 -13.74
N GLN A 635 9.09 -29.94 -14.85
CA GLN A 635 9.15 -30.84 -16.01
C GLN A 635 9.86 -30.22 -17.21
N LYS A 636 9.78 -28.89 -17.38
CA LYS A 636 10.35 -28.20 -18.55
C LYS A 636 11.57 -27.35 -18.18
N LEU A 637 11.46 -26.59 -17.08
CA LEU A 637 12.45 -25.58 -16.74
C LEU A 637 13.48 -26.04 -15.73
N TRP A 638 13.23 -26.98 -14.83
CA TRP A 638 14.19 -27.29 -13.78
C TRP A 638 14.04 -28.72 -13.28
N LYS A 639 15.15 -29.34 -12.88
CA LYS A 639 15.10 -30.67 -12.29
C LYS A 639 14.50 -30.57 -10.89
N GLY A 640 13.46 -31.35 -10.59
CA GLY A 640 12.81 -31.27 -9.29
C GLY A 640 11.66 -32.24 -9.08
N LYS A 641 10.93 -32.04 -7.99
CA LYS A 641 9.66 -32.72 -7.69
C LYS A 641 8.57 -31.69 -7.40
N SER A 642 7.34 -32.03 -7.80
CA SER A 642 6.15 -31.21 -7.50
C SER A 642 5.09 -31.95 -6.67
N PHE A 643 4.42 -31.22 -5.78
CA PHE A 643 3.31 -31.72 -4.95
C PHE A 643 2.16 -30.73 -4.92
N LEU A 644 0.94 -31.19 -5.26
CA LEU A 644 -0.24 -30.35 -5.42
C LEU A 644 -1.33 -30.73 -4.40
N ASN A 645 -2.11 -29.75 -3.96
CA ASN A 645 -3.33 -29.90 -3.14
C ASN A 645 -3.10 -30.82 -1.94
N GLU A 646 -3.73 -32.00 -1.89
CA GLU A 646 -3.68 -32.95 -0.76
C GLU A 646 -2.26 -33.37 -0.38
N LYS A 647 -1.29 -33.22 -1.28
CA LYS A 647 0.13 -33.52 -1.04
C LYS A 647 0.95 -32.29 -0.63
N PHE A 648 0.36 -31.10 -0.63
CA PHE A 648 0.98 -29.87 -0.16
C PHE A 648 0.67 -29.63 1.32
N THR A 649 1.28 -30.45 2.16
CA THR A 649 1.17 -30.37 3.62
C THR A 649 2.51 -30.01 4.25
N LEU A 650 2.46 -29.50 5.49
CA LEU A 650 3.66 -29.14 6.26
C LEU A 650 4.57 -30.35 6.47
N ASP A 651 3.98 -31.50 6.80
CA ASP A 651 4.73 -32.73 7.05
C ASP A 651 5.41 -33.25 5.78
N ASN A 652 4.73 -33.18 4.63
CA ASN A 652 5.36 -33.58 3.38
C ASN A 652 6.48 -32.61 2.98
N LEU A 653 6.32 -31.29 3.17
CA LEU A 653 7.39 -30.31 2.94
C LEU A 653 8.66 -30.67 3.75
N LYS A 654 8.50 -30.92 5.06
CA LYS A 654 9.60 -31.35 5.93
C LYS A 654 10.20 -32.68 5.50
N ALA A 655 9.37 -33.66 5.17
CA ALA A 655 9.81 -34.99 4.76
C ALA A 655 10.63 -34.95 3.46
N GLN A 656 10.16 -34.23 2.44
CA GLN A 656 10.86 -34.14 1.15
C GLN A 656 12.21 -33.45 1.30
N ARG A 657 12.28 -32.37 2.10
CA ARG A 657 13.55 -31.69 2.39
C ARG A 657 14.55 -32.60 3.10
N ARG A 658 14.11 -33.46 4.02
CA ARG A 658 15.00 -34.46 4.66
C ARG A 658 15.52 -35.52 3.68
N LEU A 659 14.74 -35.86 2.66
CA LEU A 659 15.10 -36.90 1.68
C LEU A 659 16.09 -36.39 0.63
N VAL A 660 15.93 -35.16 0.18
CA VAL A 660 16.77 -34.56 -0.87
C VAL A 660 17.07 -33.11 -0.46
N PRO A 661 18.34 -32.68 -0.50
CA PRO A 661 18.71 -31.28 -0.25
C PRO A 661 18.32 -30.42 -1.45
N TYR A 662 17.05 -30.01 -1.51
CA TYR A 662 16.55 -29.09 -2.52
C TYR A 662 17.10 -27.69 -2.26
N GLY A 663 17.99 -27.21 -3.14
CA GLY A 663 18.54 -25.86 -3.06
C GLY A 663 17.51 -24.77 -3.38
N ILE A 664 16.43 -25.13 -4.08
CA ILE A 664 15.32 -24.23 -4.39
C ILE A 664 14.02 -24.82 -3.84
N VAL A 665 13.26 -24.03 -3.09
CA VAL A 665 11.91 -24.37 -2.64
C VAL A 665 10.94 -23.35 -3.22
N HIS A 666 9.87 -23.81 -3.86
CA HIS A 666 8.87 -22.95 -4.47
C HIS A 666 7.50 -23.31 -3.91
N LEU A 667 6.82 -22.32 -3.32
CA LEU A 667 5.51 -22.47 -2.69
C LEU A 667 4.49 -21.58 -3.42
N ALA A 668 3.49 -22.18 -4.06
CA ALA A 668 2.47 -21.50 -4.85
C ALA A 668 1.07 -21.69 -4.25
N THR A 669 0.51 -20.65 -3.63
CA THR A 669 -0.74 -20.72 -2.85
C THR A 669 -1.23 -19.32 -2.44
N HIS A 670 -2.33 -19.23 -1.70
CA HIS A 670 -2.69 -17.98 -1.03
C HIS A 670 -1.78 -17.72 0.19
N GLY A 671 -1.35 -16.47 0.32
CA GLY A 671 -0.70 -15.93 1.50
C GLY A 671 -1.46 -14.69 1.93
N GLU A 672 -1.56 -14.47 3.24
CA GLU A 672 -2.14 -13.26 3.78
C GLU A 672 -1.24 -12.72 4.88
N PHE A 673 -0.75 -11.50 4.66
CA PHE A 673 -0.13 -10.71 5.70
C PHE A 673 -1.19 -9.82 6.34
N LYS A 674 -1.49 -10.04 7.62
CA LYS A 674 -2.44 -9.22 8.38
C LYS A 674 -1.68 -8.27 9.30
N PRO A 675 -2.00 -6.95 9.29
CA PRO A 675 -1.43 -5.99 10.24
C PRO A 675 -1.66 -6.41 11.71
N GLY A 676 -0.76 -6.00 12.61
CA GLY A 676 -0.80 -6.34 14.03
C GLY A 676 0.08 -7.55 14.39
N SER A 677 -0.40 -8.47 15.23
CA SER A 677 0.43 -9.60 15.67
C SER A 677 0.83 -10.50 14.49
N VAL A 678 2.12 -10.82 14.40
CA VAL A 678 2.72 -11.74 13.42
C VAL A 678 2.02 -13.11 13.34
N GLU A 679 1.27 -13.49 14.37
CA GLU A 679 0.49 -14.74 14.43
C GLU A 679 -0.75 -14.76 13.53
N ASN A 680 -1.22 -13.59 13.10
CA ASN A 680 -2.39 -13.45 12.22
C ASN A 680 -2.05 -13.64 10.73
N SER A 681 -0.76 -13.58 10.38
CA SER A 681 -0.24 -13.77 9.03
C SER A 681 0.00 -15.25 8.74
N TYR A 682 -0.37 -15.74 7.56
CA TYR A 682 -0.20 -17.15 7.19
C TYR A 682 0.06 -17.39 5.69
N ILE A 683 0.73 -18.51 5.41
CA ILE A 683 0.74 -19.18 4.10
C ILE A 683 -0.23 -20.36 4.18
N GLN A 684 -1.19 -20.43 3.25
CA GLN A 684 -2.18 -21.51 3.24
C GLN A 684 -1.57 -22.80 2.68
N LEU A 685 -1.43 -23.82 3.52
CA LEU A 685 -1.15 -25.20 3.09
C LEU A 685 -2.48 -25.98 3.00
N TRP A 686 -2.46 -27.20 2.49
CA TRP A 686 -3.68 -28.00 2.36
C TRP A 686 -4.37 -28.28 3.70
N ASP A 687 -3.58 -28.65 4.71
CA ASP A 687 -4.02 -29.14 6.01
C ASP A 687 -3.98 -28.06 7.10
N THR A 688 -3.22 -26.98 6.89
CA THR A 688 -2.97 -25.99 7.93
C THR A 688 -2.60 -24.62 7.37
N LYS A 689 -2.66 -23.61 8.23
CA LYS A 689 -2.13 -22.27 7.98
C LYS A 689 -0.73 -22.20 8.57
N LEU A 690 0.29 -22.17 7.72
CA LEU A 690 1.69 -22.00 8.15
C LEU A 690 1.88 -20.55 8.59
N ARG A 691 1.90 -20.34 9.91
CA ARG A 691 2.04 -19.01 10.49
C ARG A 691 3.47 -18.53 10.49
N LEU A 692 3.63 -17.22 10.61
CA LEU A 692 4.92 -16.56 10.52
C LEU A 692 5.93 -17.04 11.59
N ASN A 693 5.48 -17.24 12.83
CA ASN A 693 6.30 -17.79 13.92
C ASN A 693 6.72 -19.26 13.70
N GLN A 694 5.98 -20.03 12.88
CA GLN A 694 6.28 -21.43 12.56
C GLN A 694 7.31 -21.58 11.44
N LEU A 695 7.55 -20.54 10.62
CA LEU A 695 8.56 -20.62 9.55
C LEU A 695 9.97 -20.83 10.08
N ARG A 696 10.31 -20.29 11.24
CA ARG A 696 11.62 -20.55 11.89
C ARG A 696 11.83 -22.03 12.16
N GLN A 697 10.77 -22.75 12.50
CA GLN A 697 10.83 -24.19 12.80
C GLN A 697 11.05 -25.04 11.54
N LEU A 698 11.02 -24.44 10.34
CA LEU A 698 11.34 -25.14 9.11
C LEU A 698 12.85 -25.34 8.94
N GLY A 699 13.70 -24.54 9.60
CA GLY A 699 15.16 -24.68 9.52
C GLY A 699 15.63 -24.64 8.08
N TRP A 700 15.50 -23.49 7.41
CA TRP A 700 15.81 -23.38 5.97
C TRP A 700 17.30 -23.54 5.65
N ASN A 701 18.15 -23.47 6.67
CA ASN A 701 19.59 -23.71 6.59
C ASN A 701 19.98 -25.20 6.67
N ASP A 702 19.06 -26.11 7.03
CA ASP A 702 19.33 -27.56 7.12
C ASP A 702 18.17 -28.44 6.60
N PRO A 703 18.30 -29.07 5.42
CA PRO A 703 19.34 -28.79 4.42
C PRO A 703 19.18 -27.38 3.83
N PRO A 704 20.27 -26.77 3.35
CA PRO A 704 20.30 -25.36 2.95
C PRO A 704 19.41 -25.08 1.74
N VAL A 705 18.56 -24.06 1.89
CA VAL A 705 17.75 -23.48 0.82
C VAL A 705 18.41 -22.18 0.36
N GLU A 706 18.94 -22.23 -0.86
CA GLU A 706 19.63 -21.11 -1.52
C GLU A 706 18.62 -20.09 -2.09
N LEU A 707 17.40 -20.53 -2.41
CA LEU A 707 16.32 -19.70 -2.91
C LEU A 707 14.95 -20.25 -2.48
N LEU A 708 14.20 -19.47 -1.71
CA LEU A 708 12.79 -19.70 -1.44
C LEU A 708 11.94 -18.80 -2.36
N VAL A 709 11.02 -19.37 -3.13
CA VAL A 709 10.07 -18.61 -3.95
C VAL A 709 8.70 -18.73 -3.30
N LEU A 710 8.16 -17.60 -2.84
CA LEU A 710 6.81 -17.48 -2.29
C LEU A 710 5.90 -16.88 -3.37
N SER A 711 5.36 -17.76 -4.23
CA SER A 711 4.38 -17.43 -5.26
C SER A 711 2.99 -17.30 -4.62
N ALA A 712 2.83 -16.29 -3.78
CA ALA A 712 1.63 -16.06 -2.96
C ALA A 712 1.44 -14.56 -2.70
N CYS A 713 0.19 -14.10 -2.62
CA CYS A 713 -0.16 -12.69 -2.41
C CYS A 713 0.44 -12.09 -1.12
N ARG A 714 0.87 -10.82 -1.18
CA ARG A 714 1.34 -10.01 -0.03
C ARG A 714 2.37 -10.70 0.86
N THR A 715 3.30 -11.48 0.30
CA THR A 715 4.30 -12.24 1.07
C THR A 715 5.56 -11.45 1.43
N ALA A 716 5.79 -10.30 0.78
CA ALA A 716 6.83 -9.31 1.08
C ALA A 716 6.27 -7.98 1.61
N LEU A 717 4.94 -7.87 1.79
CA LEU A 717 4.31 -6.72 2.43
C LEU A 717 4.27 -6.94 3.96
N GLY A 718 4.59 -5.91 4.73
CA GLY A 718 4.17 -5.77 6.12
C GLY A 718 3.84 -4.31 6.47
N ASP A 719 3.29 -4.09 7.67
CA ASP A 719 3.11 -2.76 8.27
C ASP A 719 4.47 -2.21 8.79
N GLU A 720 4.52 -0.99 9.34
CA GLU A 720 5.76 -0.44 9.95
C GLU A 720 6.37 -1.38 11.01
N GLN A 721 5.58 -2.33 11.50
CA GLN A 721 5.96 -3.32 12.49
C GLN A 721 6.46 -4.63 11.85
N ALA A 722 6.38 -4.85 10.52
CA ALA A 722 6.71 -6.13 9.85
C ALA A 722 7.11 -6.06 8.36
N GLU A 723 7.74 -4.97 7.91
CA GLU A 723 7.85 -4.53 6.51
C GLU A 723 8.50 -5.45 5.44
N LEU A 724 9.16 -6.55 5.81
CA LEU A 724 9.65 -7.56 4.85
C LEU A 724 8.83 -8.87 4.84
N GLY A 725 7.75 -8.92 5.63
CA GLY A 725 6.78 -10.01 5.67
C GLY A 725 7.40 -11.40 5.86
N PHE A 726 6.84 -12.38 5.15
CA PHE A 726 7.27 -13.77 5.14
C PHE A 726 8.67 -13.96 4.58
N ALA A 727 9.07 -13.15 3.61
CA ALA A 727 10.35 -13.30 2.92
C ALA A 727 11.54 -12.83 3.79
N GLY A 728 11.42 -11.68 4.47
CA GLY A 728 12.43 -11.25 5.43
C GLY A 728 12.60 -12.28 6.55
N LEU A 729 11.50 -12.84 7.04
CA LEU A 729 11.54 -13.85 8.09
C LEU A 729 12.00 -15.23 7.62
N ALA A 730 11.75 -15.60 6.36
CA ALA A 730 12.32 -16.80 5.77
C ALA A 730 13.84 -16.69 5.67
N VAL A 731 14.36 -15.50 5.32
CA VAL A 731 15.79 -15.23 5.28
C VAL A 731 16.40 -15.33 6.69
N LEU A 732 15.77 -14.70 7.68
CA LEU A 732 16.19 -14.81 9.09
C LEU A 732 16.05 -16.24 9.63
N ALA A 733 15.11 -17.03 9.11
CA ALA A 733 14.94 -18.45 9.40
C ALA A 733 15.92 -19.38 8.65
N GLY A 734 16.89 -18.81 7.93
CA GLY A 734 18.02 -19.52 7.34
C GLY A 734 17.95 -19.75 5.83
N ALA A 735 16.93 -19.24 5.13
CA ALA A 735 16.96 -19.23 3.67
C ALA A 735 17.96 -18.17 3.22
N LYS A 736 18.81 -18.45 2.24
CA LYS A 736 19.76 -17.40 1.80
C LYS A 736 19.08 -16.26 1.07
N SER A 737 18.01 -16.57 0.36
CA SER A 737 17.25 -15.62 -0.44
C SER A 737 15.79 -16.01 -0.49
N ALA A 738 14.93 -15.00 -0.62
CA ALA A 738 13.51 -15.16 -0.86
C ALA A 738 13.03 -14.26 -2.00
N VAL A 739 12.23 -14.80 -2.91
CA VAL A 739 11.43 -14.02 -3.87
C VAL A 739 9.99 -14.03 -3.38
N ALA A 740 9.40 -12.85 -3.22
CA ALA A 740 8.05 -12.70 -2.67
C ALA A 740 7.36 -11.44 -3.17
N SER A 741 6.03 -11.41 -3.05
CA SER A 741 5.18 -10.36 -3.62
C SER A 741 4.88 -9.22 -2.64
N LEU A 742 5.02 -7.98 -3.09
CA LEU A 742 4.73 -6.76 -2.35
C LEU A 742 3.23 -6.44 -2.26
N TRP A 743 2.39 -7.02 -3.12
CA TRP A 743 0.94 -6.84 -3.09
C TRP A 743 0.20 -8.09 -3.56
N SER A 744 -1.13 -8.01 -3.63
CA SER A 744 -1.95 -9.08 -4.20
C SER A 744 -1.75 -9.13 -5.71
N VAL A 745 -1.26 -10.26 -6.22
CA VAL A 745 -0.86 -10.45 -7.63
C VAL A 745 -1.93 -11.19 -8.41
N SER A 746 -2.01 -10.95 -9.73
CA SER A 746 -2.83 -11.77 -10.62
C SER A 746 -2.19 -13.15 -10.81
N ASP A 747 -3.02 -14.18 -10.97
CA ASP A 747 -2.57 -15.56 -11.22
C ASP A 747 -1.81 -15.63 -12.55
N GLU A 748 -2.33 -14.95 -13.58
CA GLU A 748 -1.78 -14.85 -14.93
C GLU A 748 -0.41 -14.17 -14.96
N GLY A 749 -0.30 -13.01 -14.31
CA GLY A 749 0.94 -12.22 -14.27
C GLY A 749 2.04 -12.96 -13.51
N THR A 750 1.66 -13.63 -12.41
CA THR A 750 2.57 -14.45 -11.61
C THR A 750 3.08 -15.64 -12.39
N GLN A 751 2.20 -16.35 -13.10
CA GLN A 751 2.60 -17.47 -13.94
C GLN A 751 3.60 -17.04 -15.03
N GLY A 752 3.32 -15.91 -15.70
CA GLY A 752 4.22 -15.34 -16.71
C GLY A 752 5.60 -14.99 -16.14
N LEU A 753 5.62 -14.26 -15.02
CA LEU A 753 6.86 -13.85 -14.36
C LEU A 753 7.68 -15.05 -13.88
N MET A 754 7.06 -16.02 -13.21
CA MET A 754 7.76 -17.17 -12.64
C MET A 754 8.30 -18.09 -13.73
N ALA A 755 7.55 -18.30 -14.82
CA ALA A 755 8.04 -19.09 -15.94
C ALA A 755 9.29 -18.46 -16.58
N ASP A 756 9.28 -17.15 -16.87
CA ASP A 756 10.48 -16.50 -17.41
C ASP A 756 11.60 -16.44 -16.38
N PHE A 757 11.31 -16.16 -15.10
CA PHE A 757 12.30 -16.12 -14.03
C PHE A 757 13.10 -17.43 -13.96
N TYR A 758 12.45 -18.59 -13.94
CA TYR A 758 13.15 -19.89 -13.96
C TYR A 758 13.89 -20.14 -15.28
N ALA A 759 13.39 -19.65 -16.42
CA ALA A 759 14.11 -19.76 -17.69
C ALA A 759 15.40 -18.91 -17.69
N GLN A 760 15.35 -17.71 -17.10
CA GLN A 760 16.50 -16.81 -16.95
C GLN A 760 17.47 -17.30 -15.89
N LEU A 761 16.97 -17.92 -14.80
CA LEU A 761 17.78 -18.40 -13.68
C LEU A 761 18.82 -19.45 -14.10
N LYS A 762 18.58 -20.17 -15.20
CA LYS A 762 19.57 -21.09 -15.81
C LYS A 762 20.79 -20.40 -16.40
N LYS A 763 20.61 -19.15 -16.83
CA LYS A 763 21.56 -18.43 -17.69
C LYS A 763 22.23 -17.29 -16.94
N ALA A 764 21.47 -16.60 -16.08
CA ALA A 764 21.93 -15.44 -15.36
C ALA A 764 23.09 -15.79 -14.42
N PRO A 765 24.06 -14.87 -14.24
CA PRO A 765 25.17 -15.07 -13.31
C PRO A 765 24.74 -15.02 -11.84
N ILE A 766 23.66 -14.30 -11.55
CA ILE A 766 23.10 -14.11 -10.20
C ILE A 766 21.57 -14.17 -10.19
N LYS A 767 20.98 -14.49 -9.02
CA LYS A 767 19.52 -14.58 -8.82
C LYS A 767 18.78 -13.28 -9.16
N ALA A 768 19.28 -12.12 -8.73
CA ALA A 768 18.64 -10.83 -9.00
C ALA A 768 18.65 -10.44 -10.48
N GLU A 769 19.67 -10.86 -11.24
CA GLU A 769 19.71 -10.62 -12.69
C GLU A 769 18.67 -11.49 -13.41
N ALA A 770 18.44 -12.73 -12.96
CA ALA A 770 17.36 -13.55 -13.50
C ALA A 770 15.99 -12.91 -13.31
N LEU A 771 15.71 -12.37 -12.11
CA LEU A 771 14.46 -11.68 -11.83
C LEU A 771 14.33 -10.41 -12.68
N ARG A 772 15.41 -9.62 -12.78
CA ARG A 772 15.45 -8.41 -13.62
C ARG A 772 15.10 -8.72 -15.07
N GLN A 773 15.68 -9.76 -15.65
CA GLN A 773 15.42 -10.14 -17.04
C GLN A 773 13.95 -10.51 -17.27
N ALA A 774 13.33 -11.25 -16.34
CA ALA A 774 11.91 -11.57 -16.40
C ALA A 774 11.03 -10.32 -16.29
N GLN A 775 11.36 -9.41 -15.37
CA GLN A 775 10.63 -8.15 -15.20
C GLN A 775 10.72 -7.26 -16.44
N VAL A 776 11.92 -7.14 -17.02
CA VAL A 776 12.15 -6.36 -18.26
C VAL A 776 11.45 -7.01 -19.46
N ALA A 777 11.40 -8.34 -19.54
CA ALA A 777 10.69 -9.04 -20.60
C ALA A 777 9.18 -8.78 -20.55
N MET A 778 8.57 -8.79 -19.36
CA MET A 778 7.17 -8.40 -19.15
C MET A 778 6.94 -6.93 -19.50
N LEU A 779 7.78 -6.02 -19.01
CA LEU A 779 7.72 -4.59 -19.32
C LEU A 779 7.73 -4.33 -20.83
N LYS A 780 8.51 -5.10 -21.59
CA LYS A 780 8.62 -4.98 -23.06
C LYS A 780 7.55 -5.74 -23.84
N GLY A 781 6.57 -6.35 -23.19
CA GLY A 781 5.51 -7.15 -23.83
C GLY A 781 6.02 -8.45 -24.46
N GLN A 782 7.21 -8.91 -24.08
CA GLN A 782 7.78 -10.17 -24.56
C GLN A 782 7.24 -11.38 -23.79
N VAL A 783 6.71 -11.12 -22.58
CA VAL A 783 5.93 -12.07 -21.79
C VAL A 783 4.48 -11.60 -21.79
N ARG A 784 3.60 -12.38 -22.42
CA ARG A 784 2.17 -12.04 -22.58
C ARG A 784 1.34 -13.29 -22.84
N LEU A 785 0.03 -13.17 -22.62
CA LEU A 785 -0.94 -14.22 -22.95
C LEU A 785 -1.50 -13.94 -24.34
N GLU A 786 -1.36 -14.89 -25.27
CA GLU A 786 -1.93 -14.79 -26.61
C GLU A 786 -2.36 -16.16 -27.15
N GLY A 787 -3.59 -16.24 -27.64
CA GLY A 787 -4.08 -17.44 -28.35
C GLY A 787 -4.03 -18.72 -27.51
N GLY A 788 -4.33 -18.62 -26.21
CA GLY A 788 -4.24 -19.75 -25.27
C GLY A 788 -2.80 -20.21 -24.97
N GLN A 789 -1.80 -19.37 -25.25
CA GLN A 789 -0.40 -19.62 -24.94
C GLN A 789 0.18 -18.50 -24.06
N LEU A 790 1.08 -18.88 -23.17
CA LEU A 790 2.01 -17.96 -22.52
C LEU A 790 3.24 -17.82 -23.42
N LEU A 791 3.40 -16.66 -24.02
CA LEU A 791 4.57 -16.34 -24.82
C LEU A 791 5.69 -15.90 -23.88
N LEU A 792 6.89 -16.42 -24.11
CA LEU A 792 8.10 -16.05 -23.37
C LEU A 792 9.24 -15.81 -24.38
N PRO A 793 10.22 -14.95 -24.06
CA PRO A 793 11.44 -14.81 -24.86
C PRO A 793 12.16 -16.14 -25.13
N THR A 794 12.01 -17.12 -24.23
CA THR A 794 12.67 -18.42 -24.31
C THR A 794 11.84 -19.52 -24.98
N GLY A 795 10.62 -19.22 -25.42
CA GLY A 795 9.71 -20.14 -26.10
C GLY A 795 8.32 -20.24 -25.47
N ASN A 796 7.32 -20.52 -26.29
CA ASN A 796 5.91 -20.49 -25.89
C ASN A 796 5.52 -21.72 -25.07
N LEU A 797 4.61 -21.51 -24.11
CA LEU A 797 4.05 -22.56 -23.27
C LEU A 797 2.53 -22.59 -23.43
N PRO A 798 1.91 -23.75 -23.70
CA PRO A 798 0.45 -23.84 -23.78
C PRO A 798 -0.17 -23.60 -22.41
N LEU A 799 -1.24 -22.81 -22.35
CA LEU A 799 -2.07 -22.67 -21.16
C LEU A 799 -2.97 -23.91 -21.00
N PRO A 800 -3.34 -24.26 -19.75
CA PRO A 800 -4.28 -25.34 -19.50
C PRO A 800 -5.67 -24.95 -20.03
N PRO A 801 -6.56 -25.92 -20.36
CA PRO A 801 -7.89 -25.64 -20.91
C PRO A 801 -8.73 -24.64 -20.10
N GLU A 802 -8.57 -24.63 -18.77
CA GLU A 802 -9.24 -23.72 -17.85
C GLU A 802 -8.81 -22.26 -18.01
N LEU A 803 -7.59 -22.02 -18.52
CA LEU A 803 -7.02 -20.71 -18.80
C LEU A 803 -6.89 -20.42 -20.31
N ALA A 804 -7.14 -21.41 -21.16
CA ALA A 804 -7.04 -21.29 -22.62
C ALA A 804 -8.10 -20.35 -23.22
N ASN A 805 -9.19 -20.11 -22.49
CA ASN A 805 -10.26 -19.18 -22.85
C ASN A 805 -10.00 -17.74 -22.35
N LEU A 806 -8.87 -17.48 -21.68
CA LEU A 806 -8.50 -16.12 -21.31
C LEU A 806 -8.23 -15.31 -22.58
N GLU A 807 -8.77 -14.11 -22.64
CA GLU A 807 -8.48 -13.14 -23.69
C GLU A 807 -6.99 -12.79 -23.70
N ASN A 808 -6.48 -12.25 -24.82
CA ASN A 808 -5.11 -11.78 -24.90
C ASN A 808 -4.86 -10.72 -23.83
N GLN A 809 -3.81 -10.90 -23.02
CA GLN A 809 -3.46 -9.97 -21.94
C GLN A 809 -2.04 -9.45 -22.12
N GLU A 810 -1.93 -8.12 -22.19
CA GLU A 810 -0.67 -7.40 -22.09
C GLU A 810 -0.26 -7.26 -20.61
N LEU A 811 0.90 -7.81 -20.25
CA LEU A 811 1.41 -7.84 -18.88
C LEU A 811 2.48 -6.75 -18.63
N THR A 812 2.41 -5.66 -19.39
CA THR A 812 3.44 -4.59 -19.42
C THR A 812 3.34 -3.60 -18.25
N HIS A 813 2.19 -3.52 -17.58
CA HIS A 813 1.99 -2.62 -16.44
C HIS A 813 2.86 -3.05 -15.23
N PRO A 814 3.49 -2.11 -14.49
CA PRO A 814 4.32 -2.44 -13.32
C PRO A 814 3.63 -3.25 -12.23
N TYR A 815 2.30 -3.16 -12.14
CA TYR A 815 1.50 -4.03 -11.29
C TYR A 815 1.88 -5.52 -11.41
N TYR A 816 2.18 -6.00 -12.63
CA TYR A 816 2.47 -7.41 -12.87
C TYR A 816 3.92 -7.78 -12.58
N TRP A 817 4.88 -6.95 -13.01
CA TRP A 817 6.31 -7.30 -12.94
C TRP A 817 7.03 -6.71 -11.72
N ALA A 818 6.61 -5.55 -11.21
CA ALA A 818 7.24 -4.91 -10.05
C ALA A 818 6.74 -5.46 -8.71
N ALA A 819 5.76 -6.38 -8.74
CA ALA A 819 5.19 -6.98 -7.54
C ALA A 819 6.19 -7.85 -6.80
N PHE A 820 7.12 -8.50 -7.48
CA PHE A 820 8.07 -9.41 -6.85
C PHE A 820 9.43 -8.75 -6.62
N THR A 821 9.97 -8.97 -5.43
CA THR A 821 11.30 -8.49 -5.04
C THR A 821 12.16 -9.63 -4.49
N MET A 822 13.48 -9.46 -4.61
CA MET A 822 14.49 -10.37 -4.09
C MET A 822 14.96 -9.88 -2.72
N ILE A 823 14.74 -10.67 -1.67
CA ILE A 823 15.11 -10.36 -0.28
C ILE A 823 16.20 -11.33 0.19
N GLY A 824 17.19 -10.83 0.93
CA GLY A 824 18.36 -11.60 1.37
C GLY A 824 19.51 -11.50 0.38
N ASN A 825 20.22 -12.59 0.12
CA ASN A 825 21.37 -12.63 -0.78
C ASN A 825 20.95 -12.62 -2.28
N PRO A 826 21.13 -11.53 -3.05
CA PRO A 826 20.68 -11.49 -4.44
C PRO A 826 21.62 -12.20 -5.42
N TRP A 827 22.76 -12.71 -4.96
CA TRP A 827 23.84 -13.25 -5.77
C TRP A 827 23.69 -14.74 -6.02
#